data_AF-A0A9X1YCZ7-F1
#
_entry.id   AF-A0A9X1YCZ7-F1
#
_cell.length_a   1.000
_cell.length_b   1.000
_cell.length_c   1.000
_cell.angle_alpha   90.00
_cell.angle_beta   90.00
_cell.angle_gamma   90.00
#
_symmetry.space_group_name_H-M   'P 1'
#
loop_
_entity.id
_entity.type
_entity.pdbx_description
1 polymer ?
#
loop_
_entity_poly.entity_id
_entity_poly.type
_entity_poly.pdbx_seq_one_letter_code
_entity_poly.pdbx_strand_id
1 'polypeptide(L)'
;MTDTIAHATAEIALSKLDPSPANVRRTGTGLGVEALAASIAAHGLLQSLAVRAKRDGAGRETGRYEVVAGGRRLAALRLLAKGKRLAKHAPIPCRVLDGADDAEASLAENTVRLDMHPADQFEAFAALHRGGEGLGVEEIAARFGVSAHTVRQRLRLAAVSPALVQAYRDEVLTLDHLMAFAVTEDREAQERVFAQLPAWQRSPDTIRRLLTNALVPATDRRVLLVGLDAYLAAGGRVQRDLFAEDGGGWIEDAALLERLVAERMEREAEAVRAEGWAWVAIGPEAQSQAWRCRRVWPAQVPLSAEDEARRAVLAARYDDLAAEHGSSDDLPEAVAAELDRIEAELDALDARERAFQPEDMAVAGAVVTLASDGTLRVERGYVRPEDEPKPDADEGGEAGAEAAGGVDPADRAEGGPAVGGGALPEPEDKAPALSAALQGELEAHRTAGLQAELAAQPDLALRVLLHGLATDAFYARYADTVARFSAHPPALAAACPGIADSPARQAVAAAEATWRGRLPDTQADLWPWLMAQDTAALLGLLAVCVARVADAGRDDWTTPRGAASIGGRVAEAAGLDMRRWWGVTAEGYLARVPKALILEAVREGAGGDAAHRLRDVKEAMVRDAAALLDGKGWLPRALRVPGTAVAGNAATNEAAEAGPAPLPCKAEPPALPQAAE
;
A
#
# COMPACT_ATOMS: atom_id res chain seq x y z
N MET A 1 -33.07 -68.22 -13.42
CA MET A 1 -33.66 -67.69 -14.66
C MET A 1 -33.29 -66.22 -14.71
N THR A 2 -32.45 -65.71 -15.60
CA THR A 2 -31.97 -66.18 -16.91
C THR A 2 -30.54 -65.69 -17.14
N ASP A 3 -29.73 -66.60 -17.67
CA ASP A 3 -28.68 -66.41 -18.68
C ASP A 3 -27.83 -65.13 -18.69
N THR A 4 -26.55 -65.36 -18.44
CA THR A 4 -25.38 -64.86 -19.20
C THR A 4 -25.32 -63.35 -19.48
N ILE A 5 -24.44 -62.66 -18.73
CA ILE A 5 -23.87 -61.35 -19.10
C ILE A 5 -22.88 -61.56 -20.28
N ALA A 6 -23.37 -62.09 -21.40
CA ALA A 6 -22.60 -62.20 -22.63
C ALA A 6 -23.20 -61.23 -23.64
N HIS A 7 -22.59 -60.06 -23.77
CA HIS A 7 -22.78 -59.27 -24.97
C HIS A 7 -21.95 -59.89 -26.09
N ALA A 8 -22.52 -60.03 -27.28
CA ALA A 8 -21.78 -60.49 -28.44
C ALA A 8 -20.64 -59.49 -28.75
N THR A 9 -19.40 -59.97 -28.78
CA THR A 9 -18.24 -59.18 -29.20
C THR A 9 -17.84 -59.56 -30.62
N ALA A 10 -17.56 -58.56 -31.46
CA ALA A 10 -17.15 -58.77 -32.84
C ALA A 10 -16.03 -57.80 -33.23
N GLU A 11 -15.13 -58.26 -34.09
CA GLU A 11 -14.14 -57.41 -34.74
C GLU A 11 -14.71 -56.85 -36.05
N ILE A 12 -14.91 -55.54 -36.09
CA ILE A 12 -15.55 -54.87 -37.23
C ILE A 12 -14.55 -53.93 -37.88
N ALA A 13 -14.40 -54.04 -39.19
CA ALA A 13 -13.53 -53.14 -39.96
C ALA A 13 -13.97 -51.67 -39.77
N LEU A 14 -13.03 -50.77 -39.48
CA LEU A 14 -13.31 -49.35 -39.25
C LEU A 14 -14.16 -48.71 -40.37
N SER A 15 -13.95 -49.10 -41.63
CA SER A 15 -14.72 -48.63 -42.80
C SER A 15 -16.21 -49.00 -42.78
N LYS A 16 -16.62 -49.94 -41.92
CA LYS A 16 -18.02 -50.39 -41.76
C LYS A 16 -18.72 -49.76 -40.54
N LEU A 17 -18.03 -48.88 -39.79
CA LEU A 17 -18.54 -48.20 -38.61
C LEU A 17 -19.01 -46.78 -38.94
N ASP A 18 -20.29 -46.50 -38.70
CA ASP A 18 -20.93 -45.20 -38.90
C ASP A 18 -21.38 -44.61 -37.55
N PRO A 19 -21.38 -43.28 -37.35
CA PRO A 19 -21.89 -42.68 -36.12
C PRO A 19 -23.42 -42.83 -36.04
N SER A 20 -23.95 -43.19 -34.86
CA SER A 20 -25.41 -43.29 -34.64
C SER A 20 -26.01 -41.96 -34.18
N PRO A 21 -27.21 -41.58 -34.64
CA PRO A 21 -27.97 -40.46 -34.07
C PRO A 21 -28.48 -40.73 -32.63
N ALA A 22 -28.43 -42.00 -32.18
CA ALA A 22 -28.87 -42.42 -30.84
C ALA A 22 -27.85 -42.12 -29.71
N ASN A 23 -26.65 -41.61 -30.06
CA ASN A 23 -25.66 -41.21 -29.05
C ASN A 23 -26.17 -39.98 -28.27
N VAL A 24 -26.35 -40.13 -26.96
CA VAL A 24 -26.86 -39.06 -26.08
C VAL A 24 -25.88 -37.90 -25.90
N ARG A 25 -24.56 -38.12 -26.09
CA ARG A 25 -23.57 -37.03 -26.04
C ARG A 25 -23.53 -36.28 -27.38
N ARG A 26 -24.32 -35.20 -27.46
CA ARG A 26 -24.43 -34.33 -28.67
C ARG A 26 -23.39 -33.21 -28.70
N THR A 27 -22.97 -32.71 -27.54
CA THR A 27 -22.04 -31.58 -27.40
C THR A 27 -20.63 -32.06 -27.06
N GLY A 28 -19.59 -31.41 -27.61
CA GLY A 28 -18.19 -31.69 -27.26
C GLY A 28 -17.62 -33.00 -27.81
N THR A 29 -18.24 -33.58 -28.84
CA THR A 29 -17.77 -34.82 -29.50
C THR A 29 -16.41 -34.68 -30.20
N GLY A 30 -16.01 -33.45 -30.55
CA GLY A 30 -14.68 -33.12 -31.08
C GLY A 30 -13.62 -32.78 -30.01
N LEU A 31 -14.00 -32.54 -28.75
CA LEU A 31 -13.07 -32.09 -27.72
C LEU A 31 -12.14 -33.24 -27.27
N GLY A 32 -10.83 -33.00 -27.31
CA GLY A 32 -9.80 -33.94 -26.89
C GLY A 32 -9.71 -35.21 -27.75
N VAL A 33 -10.17 -35.16 -29.00
CA VAL A 33 -10.09 -36.30 -29.93
C VAL A 33 -8.65 -36.59 -30.32
N GLU A 34 -7.81 -35.57 -30.46
CA GLU A 34 -6.38 -35.67 -30.73
C GLU A 34 -5.66 -36.38 -29.58
N ALA A 35 -5.98 -36.00 -28.34
CA ALA A 35 -5.42 -36.61 -27.15
C ALA A 35 -5.80 -38.10 -27.05
N LEU A 36 -7.08 -38.40 -27.32
CA LEU A 36 -7.59 -39.77 -27.37
C LEU A 36 -6.97 -40.59 -28.51
N ALA A 37 -6.71 -39.97 -29.67
CA ALA A 37 -6.02 -40.62 -30.77
C ALA A 37 -4.57 -40.96 -30.42
N ALA A 38 -3.85 -40.05 -29.74
CA ALA A 38 -2.51 -40.31 -29.24
C ALA A 38 -2.49 -41.48 -28.25
N SER A 39 -3.43 -41.49 -27.30
CA SER A 39 -3.62 -42.59 -26.34
C SER A 39 -3.92 -43.93 -27.00
N ILE A 40 -4.84 -43.97 -27.97
CA ILE A 40 -5.15 -45.19 -28.74
C ILE A 40 -3.93 -45.67 -29.52
N ALA A 41 -3.14 -44.76 -30.09
CA ALA A 41 -1.93 -45.15 -30.82
C ALA A 41 -0.84 -45.73 -29.90
N ALA A 42 -0.77 -45.28 -28.64
CA ALA A 42 0.21 -45.74 -27.66
C ALA A 42 -0.22 -47.03 -26.92
N HIS A 43 -1.51 -47.16 -26.61
CA HIS A 43 -2.03 -48.20 -25.70
C HIS A 43 -3.06 -49.13 -26.34
N GLY A 44 -3.48 -48.86 -27.58
CA GLY A 44 -4.60 -49.54 -28.22
C GLY A 44 -5.97 -49.05 -27.73
N LEU A 45 -7.03 -49.66 -28.24
CA LEU A 45 -8.40 -49.33 -27.85
C LEU A 45 -8.78 -50.07 -26.57
N LEU A 46 -8.61 -49.42 -25.41
CA LEU A 46 -8.86 -50.02 -24.09
C LEU A 46 -10.35 -50.30 -23.80
N GLN A 47 -11.27 -49.53 -24.39
CA GLN A 47 -12.70 -49.75 -24.26
C GLN A 47 -13.34 -49.92 -25.65
N SER A 48 -13.93 -51.10 -25.90
CA SER A 48 -14.63 -51.43 -27.14
C SER A 48 -15.80 -50.48 -27.45
N LEU A 49 -16.08 -50.27 -28.73
CA LEU A 49 -17.23 -49.47 -29.17
C LEU A 49 -18.53 -50.26 -28.98
N ALA A 50 -19.60 -49.60 -28.53
CA ALA A 50 -20.93 -50.21 -28.51
C ALA A 50 -21.63 -49.92 -29.83
N VAL A 51 -22.00 -50.97 -30.55
CA VAL A 51 -22.48 -50.89 -31.93
C VAL A 51 -23.77 -51.67 -32.14
N ARG A 52 -24.53 -51.29 -33.16
CA ARG A 52 -25.74 -51.99 -33.60
C ARG A 52 -25.71 -52.20 -35.10
N ALA A 53 -26.17 -53.35 -35.57
CA ALA A 53 -26.27 -53.62 -37.00
C ALA A 53 -27.26 -52.64 -37.68
N LYS A 54 -26.82 -51.99 -38.75
CA LYS A 54 -27.65 -51.08 -39.54
C LYS A 54 -28.59 -51.91 -40.42
N ARG A 55 -29.90 -51.72 -40.27
CA ARG A 55 -30.94 -52.41 -41.06
C ARG A 55 -31.43 -51.51 -42.20
N ASP A 56 -31.73 -52.10 -43.36
CA ASP A 56 -32.34 -51.41 -44.50
C ASP A 56 -33.86 -51.20 -44.27
N GLY A 57 -34.53 -50.49 -45.18
CA GLY A 57 -35.98 -50.24 -45.10
C GLY A 57 -36.85 -51.51 -45.17
N ALA A 58 -36.26 -52.67 -45.43
CA ALA A 58 -36.90 -53.98 -45.42
C ALA A 58 -36.48 -54.84 -44.21
N GLY A 59 -35.77 -54.26 -43.23
CA GLY A 59 -35.35 -54.93 -41.99
C GLY A 59 -34.12 -55.85 -42.11
N ARG A 60 -33.48 -55.90 -43.29
CA ARG A 60 -32.30 -56.74 -43.55
C ARG A 60 -31.01 -56.03 -43.15
N GLU A 61 -30.03 -56.77 -42.67
CA GLU A 61 -28.74 -56.22 -42.25
C GLU A 61 -27.92 -55.77 -43.46
N THR A 62 -27.48 -54.51 -43.42
CA THR A 62 -26.71 -53.87 -44.51
C THR A 62 -25.23 -54.24 -44.49
N GLY A 63 -24.78 -55.01 -43.50
CA GLY A 63 -23.36 -55.31 -43.26
C GLY A 63 -22.54 -54.14 -42.70
N ARG A 64 -23.19 -53.02 -42.34
CA ARG A 64 -22.63 -51.86 -41.64
C ARG A 64 -23.18 -51.78 -40.21
N TYR A 65 -22.45 -51.10 -39.34
CA TYR A 65 -22.80 -50.95 -37.93
C TYR A 65 -22.80 -49.49 -37.50
N GLU A 66 -23.78 -49.10 -36.70
CA GLU A 66 -23.89 -47.76 -36.12
C GLU A 66 -23.34 -47.76 -34.70
N VAL A 67 -22.44 -46.82 -34.40
CA VAL A 67 -21.83 -46.64 -33.08
C VAL A 67 -22.77 -45.85 -32.19
N VAL A 68 -23.39 -46.56 -31.24
CA VAL A 68 -24.35 -46.03 -30.26
C VAL A 68 -23.64 -45.37 -29.09
N ALA A 69 -22.51 -45.95 -28.67
CA ALA A 69 -21.68 -45.45 -27.57
C ALA A 69 -20.19 -45.54 -27.94
N GLY A 70 -19.42 -44.51 -27.58
CA GLY A 70 -18.01 -44.36 -28.00
C GLY A 70 -17.75 -43.45 -29.20
N GLY A 71 -18.61 -42.46 -29.47
CA GLY A 71 -18.43 -41.51 -30.58
C GLY A 71 -17.07 -40.80 -30.64
N ARG A 72 -16.51 -40.38 -29.49
CA ARG A 72 -15.14 -39.78 -29.41
C ARG A 72 -14.06 -40.78 -29.83
N ARG A 73 -14.19 -42.06 -29.43
CA ARG A 73 -13.26 -43.14 -29.81
C ARG A 73 -13.33 -43.42 -31.31
N LEU A 74 -14.53 -43.46 -31.89
CA LEU A 74 -14.70 -43.57 -33.35
C LEU A 74 -14.03 -42.40 -34.09
N ALA A 75 -14.20 -41.17 -33.61
CA ALA A 75 -13.56 -39.99 -34.20
C ALA A 75 -12.02 -40.07 -34.13
N ALA A 76 -11.48 -40.50 -32.98
CA ALA A 76 -10.04 -40.69 -32.79
C ALA A 76 -9.47 -41.78 -33.72
N LEU A 77 -10.15 -42.93 -33.85
CA LEU A 77 -9.77 -43.99 -34.80
C LEU A 77 -9.78 -43.51 -36.26
N ARG A 78 -10.79 -42.71 -36.63
CA ARG A 78 -10.86 -42.09 -37.97
C ARG A 78 -9.73 -41.08 -38.19
N LEU A 79 -9.35 -40.31 -37.16
CA LEU A 79 -8.22 -39.39 -37.22
C LEU A 79 -6.89 -40.13 -37.42
N LEU A 80 -6.67 -41.24 -36.70
CA LEU A 80 -5.52 -42.12 -36.91
C LEU A 80 -5.50 -42.72 -38.32
N ALA A 81 -6.65 -43.13 -38.85
CA ALA A 81 -6.75 -43.64 -40.21
C ALA A 81 -6.49 -42.58 -41.28
N LYS A 82 -6.96 -41.35 -41.07
CA LYS A 82 -6.66 -40.19 -41.94
C LYS A 82 -5.16 -39.88 -41.95
N GLY A 83 -4.51 -39.95 -40.79
CA GLY A 83 -3.07 -39.79 -40.63
C GLY A 83 -2.23 -41.01 -41.07
N LYS A 84 -2.83 -42.04 -41.68
CA LYS A 84 -2.16 -43.29 -42.10
C LYS A 84 -1.48 -44.07 -40.97
N ARG A 85 -1.83 -43.80 -39.71
CA ARG A 85 -1.35 -44.52 -38.51
C ARG A 85 -2.19 -45.76 -38.19
N LEU A 86 -3.36 -45.89 -38.81
CA LEU A 86 -4.26 -47.05 -38.70
C LEU A 86 -4.84 -47.39 -40.07
N ALA A 87 -4.92 -48.66 -40.44
CA ALA A 87 -5.53 -49.06 -41.70
C ALA A 87 -7.06 -48.84 -41.68
N LYS A 88 -7.66 -48.41 -42.80
CA LYS A 88 -9.12 -48.22 -42.92
C LYS A 88 -9.94 -49.51 -42.70
N HIS A 89 -9.30 -50.66 -42.88
CA HIS A 89 -9.89 -51.99 -42.67
C HIS A 89 -9.39 -52.67 -41.41
N ALA A 90 -8.69 -51.94 -40.52
CA ALA A 90 -8.25 -52.49 -39.25
C ALA A 90 -9.46 -53.06 -38.47
N PRO A 91 -9.34 -54.27 -37.90
CA PRO A 91 -10.37 -54.84 -37.05
C PRO A 91 -10.48 -54.03 -35.76
N ILE A 92 -11.66 -53.49 -35.47
CA ILE A 92 -11.95 -52.75 -34.25
C ILE A 92 -12.81 -53.60 -33.33
N PRO A 93 -12.41 -53.83 -32.06
CA PRO A 93 -13.21 -54.61 -31.12
C PRO A 93 -14.48 -53.83 -30.75
N CYS A 94 -15.63 -54.44 -31.02
CA CYS A 94 -16.94 -53.85 -30.80
C CYS A 94 -17.84 -54.78 -29.98
N ARG A 95 -18.67 -54.20 -29.11
CA ARG A 95 -19.76 -54.86 -28.41
C ARG A 95 -21.04 -54.65 -29.21
N VAL A 96 -21.63 -55.72 -29.73
CA VAL A 96 -22.86 -55.67 -30.51
C VAL A 96 -24.06 -55.67 -29.55
N LEU A 97 -24.96 -54.71 -29.73
CA LEU A 97 -26.20 -54.57 -28.97
C LEU A 97 -27.36 -55.17 -29.75
N ASP A 98 -28.08 -56.11 -29.13
CA ASP A 98 -29.21 -56.83 -29.75
C ASP A 98 -30.60 -56.28 -29.32
N GLY A 99 -30.64 -55.19 -28.54
CA GLY A 99 -31.86 -54.65 -27.90
C GLY A 99 -32.34 -53.30 -28.43
N ALA A 100 -33.55 -52.90 -28.01
CA ALA A 100 -34.27 -51.69 -28.45
C ALA A 100 -33.90 -50.39 -27.68
N ASP A 101 -33.14 -50.46 -26.59
CA ASP A 101 -32.84 -49.32 -25.69
C ASP A 101 -31.40 -48.79 -25.83
N ASP A 102 -31.05 -48.35 -27.04
CA ASP A 102 -29.74 -47.80 -27.38
C ASP A 102 -29.40 -46.50 -26.64
N ALA A 103 -30.42 -45.67 -26.38
CA ALA A 103 -30.27 -44.41 -25.66
C ALA A 103 -29.97 -44.65 -24.17
N GLU A 104 -30.62 -45.64 -23.56
CA GLU A 104 -30.38 -46.02 -22.15
C GLU A 104 -28.97 -46.58 -21.97
N ALA A 105 -28.52 -47.46 -22.87
CA ALA A 105 -27.15 -48.00 -22.82
C ALA A 105 -26.07 -46.90 -22.95
N SER A 106 -26.31 -45.93 -23.82
CA SER A 106 -25.42 -44.77 -24.01
C SER A 106 -25.46 -43.80 -22.81
N LEU A 107 -26.63 -43.62 -22.18
CA LEU A 107 -26.79 -42.80 -20.97
C LEU A 107 -26.15 -43.46 -19.74
N ALA A 108 -26.35 -44.77 -19.56
CA ALA A 108 -25.78 -45.55 -18.47
C ALA A 108 -24.25 -45.53 -18.50
N GLU A 109 -23.64 -45.67 -19.69
CA GLU A 109 -22.17 -45.57 -19.86
C GLU A 109 -21.63 -44.20 -19.41
N ASN A 110 -22.35 -43.11 -19.72
CA ASN A 110 -21.89 -41.76 -19.39
C ASN A 110 -22.20 -41.36 -17.94
N THR A 111 -23.29 -41.85 -17.35
CA THR A 111 -23.80 -41.38 -16.05
C THR A 111 -23.19 -42.15 -14.87
N VAL A 112 -22.92 -43.45 -15.03
CA VAL A 112 -22.41 -44.30 -13.94
C VAL A 112 -20.88 -44.26 -13.82
N ARG A 113 -20.22 -43.41 -14.61
CA ARG A 113 -18.76 -43.26 -14.58
C ARG A 113 -18.36 -42.31 -13.44
N LEU A 114 -17.63 -42.85 -12.47
CA LEU A 114 -16.87 -42.06 -11.50
C LEU A 114 -15.50 -41.75 -12.10
N ASP A 115 -15.18 -40.46 -12.21
CA ASP A 115 -13.86 -40.04 -12.67
C ASP A 115 -12.81 -40.30 -11.58
N MET A 116 -11.59 -40.63 -12.02
CA MET A 116 -10.45 -40.85 -11.14
C MET A 116 -10.12 -39.56 -10.38
N HIS A 117 -9.93 -39.68 -9.06
CA HIS A 117 -9.60 -38.53 -8.22
C HIS A 117 -8.30 -37.87 -8.72
N PRO A 118 -8.19 -36.53 -8.77
CA PRO A 118 -7.00 -35.86 -9.28
C PRO A 118 -5.69 -36.31 -8.61
N ALA A 119 -5.74 -36.68 -7.32
CA ALA A 119 -4.60 -37.25 -6.60
C ALA A 119 -4.08 -38.56 -7.17
N ASP A 120 -4.99 -39.47 -7.51
CA ASP A 120 -4.63 -40.74 -8.16
C ASP A 120 -4.02 -40.48 -9.53
N GLN A 121 -4.48 -39.45 -10.24
CA GLN A 121 -3.92 -39.08 -11.54
C GLN A 121 -2.46 -38.64 -11.38
N PHE A 122 -2.16 -37.67 -10.51
CA PHE A 122 -0.78 -37.20 -10.42
C PHE A 122 0.18 -38.24 -9.84
N GLU A 123 -0.28 -39.10 -8.92
CA GLU A 123 0.52 -40.23 -8.40
C GLU A 123 0.82 -41.25 -9.49
N ALA A 124 -0.15 -41.57 -10.35
CA ALA A 124 0.06 -42.46 -11.50
C ALA A 124 1.06 -41.87 -12.50
N PHE A 125 1.00 -40.56 -12.77
CA PHE A 125 1.99 -39.88 -13.62
C PHE A 125 3.39 -39.94 -12.99
N ALA A 126 3.50 -39.76 -11.69
CA ALA A 126 4.77 -39.88 -10.98
C ALA A 126 5.32 -41.31 -10.96
N ALA A 127 4.46 -42.33 -10.84
CA ALA A 127 4.86 -43.73 -10.92
C ALA A 127 5.42 -44.08 -12.32
N LEU A 128 4.80 -43.56 -13.39
CA LEU A 128 5.30 -43.73 -14.76
C LEU A 128 6.66 -43.05 -14.98
N HIS A 129 6.87 -41.90 -14.34
CA HIS A 129 8.13 -41.17 -14.41
C HIS A 129 9.26 -41.82 -13.61
N ARG A 130 8.95 -42.43 -12.45
CA ARG A 130 9.94 -43.07 -11.54
C ARG A 130 10.18 -44.57 -11.78
N GLY A 131 9.31 -45.25 -12.55
CA GLY A 131 9.42 -46.68 -12.81
C GLY A 131 10.72 -47.10 -13.51
N GLY A 132 10.98 -48.41 -13.63
CA GLY A 132 12.25 -49.03 -14.07
C GLY A 132 13.20 -48.20 -14.96
N GLU A 133 12.82 -47.89 -16.20
CA GLU A 133 13.62 -47.04 -17.11
C GLU A 133 13.19 -45.56 -17.12
N GLY A 134 12.12 -45.19 -16.41
CA GLY A 134 11.60 -43.84 -16.24
C GLY A 134 11.18 -43.16 -17.55
N LEU A 135 9.89 -42.99 -17.80
CA LEU A 135 9.46 -42.26 -19.00
C LEU A 135 9.77 -40.77 -18.84
N GLY A 136 10.39 -40.16 -19.87
CA GLY A 136 10.62 -38.72 -19.91
C GLY A 136 9.30 -37.93 -19.98
N VAL A 137 9.32 -36.68 -19.49
CA VAL A 137 8.13 -35.80 -19.47
C VAL A 137 7.48 -35.68 -20.85
N GLU A 138 8.30 -35.48 -21.89
CA GLU A 138 7.84 -35.35 -23.28
C GLU A 138 7.21 -36.64 -23.81
N GLU A 139 7.76 -37.79 -23.39
CA GLU A 139 7.24 -39.08 -23.81
C GLU A 139 5.89 -39.39 -23.13
N ILE A 140 5.76 -39.09 -21.84
CA ILE A 140 4.49 -39.19 -21.11
C ILE A 140 3.46 -38.27 -21.78
N ALA A 141 3.83 -37.02 -22.07
CA ALA A 141 2.95 -36.05 -22.73
C ALA A 141 2.40 -36.59 -24.06
N ALA A 142 3.30 -37.14 -24.91
CA ALA A 142 2.93 -37.72 -26.19
C ALA A 142 2.00 -38.95 -26.06
N ARG A 143 2.25 -39.84 -25.09
CA ARG A 143 1.43 -41.06 -24.90
C ARG A 143 0.01 -40.75 -24.39
N PHE A 144 -0.14 -39.74 -23.54
CA PHE A 144 -1.44 -39.35 -22.97
C PHE A 144 -2.13 -38.21 -23.74
N GLY A 145 -1.45 -37.62 -24.72
CA GLY A 145 -2.02 -36.55 -25.54
C GLY A 145 -2.23 -35.24 -24.77
N VAL A 146 -1.38 -34.98 -23.78
CA VAL A 146 -1.37 -33.74 -22.98
C VAL A 146 -0.11 -32.95 -23.27
N SER A 147 -0.02 -31.69 -22.83
CA SER A 147 1.21 -30.93 -22.97
C SER A 147 2.28 -31.40 -21.97
N ALA A 148 3.56 -31.21 -22.31
CA ALA A 148 4.65 -31.44 -21.37
C ALA A 148 4.53 -30.60 -20.10
N HIS A 149 4.00 -29.38 -20.21
CA HIS A 149 3.72 -28.53 -19.06
C HIS A 149 2.69 -29.18 -18.11
N THR A 150 1.61 -29.75 -18.63
CA THR A 150 0.62 -30.48 -17.82
C THR A 150 1.23 -31.69 -17.11
N VAL A 151 2.18 -32.40 -17.74
CA VAL A 151 2.91 -33.48 -17.08
C VAL A 151 3.78 -32.94 -15.94
N ARG A 152 4.53 -31.85 -16.16
CA ARG A 152 5.35 -31.21 -15.10
C ARG A 152 4.50 -30.75 -13.92
N GLN A 153 3.34 -30.15 -14.17
CA GLN A 153 2.38 -29.76 -13.13
C GLN A 153 1.93 -30.97 -12.30
N ARG A 154 1.56 -32.09 -12.95
CA ARG A 154 1.18 -33.33 -12.24
C ARG A 154 2.33 -33.87 -11.40
N LEU A 155 3.54 -33.95 -11.97
CA LEU A 155 4.71 -34.38 -11.22
C LEU A 155 5.00 -33.49 -10.01
N ARG A 156 4.76 -32.18 -10.14
CA ARG A 156 4.92 -31.22 -9.05
C ARG A 156 3.91 -31.43 -7.92
N LEU A 157 2.64 -31.66 -8.25
CA LEU A 157 1.61 -32.01 -7.25
C LEU A 157 1.93 -33.34 -6.55
N ALA A 158 2.46 -34.32 -7.29
CA ALA A 158 2.87 -35.61 -6.73
C ALA A 158 4.13 -35.54 -5.85
N ALA A 159 4.86 -34.42 -5.85
CA ALA A 159 6.03 -34.20 -5.02
C ALA A 159 5.68 -33.61 -3.64
N VAL A 160 4.49 -33.02 -3.49
CA VAL A 160 3.94 -32.46 -2.24
C VAL A 160 3.93 -33.52 -1.13
N SER A 161 4.04 -33.09 0.13
CA SER A 161 4.02 -33.97 1.29
C SER A 161 2.83 -34.96 1.23
N PRO A 162 3.08 -36.26 1.48
CA PRO A 162 2.01 -37.26 1.56
C PRO A 162 0.90 -36.89 2.54
N ALA A 163 1.21 -36.19 3.64
CA ALA A 163 0.23 -35.75 4.62
C ALA A 163 -0.77 -34.73 4.03
N LEU A 164 -0.29 -33.82 3.18
CA LEU A 164 -1.13 -32.84 2.49
C LEU A 164 -1.95 -33.46 1.37
N VAL A 165 -1.39 -34.43 0.65
CA VAL A 165 -2.15 -35.22 -0.34
C VAL A 165 -3.27 -35.98 0.34
N GLN A 166 -3.03 -36.56 1.53
CA GLN A 166 -4.08 -37.20 2.32
C GLN A 166 -5.13 -36.18 2.80
N ALA A 167 -4.72 -35.02 3.30
CA ALA A 167 -5.66 -33.96 3.66
C ALA A 167 -6.51 -33.47 2.47
N TYR A 168 -5.98 -33.50 1.26
CA TYR A 168 -6.74 -33.24 0.04
C TYR A 168 -7.75 -34.37 -0.27
N ARG A 169 -7.36 -35.65 -0.08
CA ARG A 169 -8.27 -36.80 -0.22
C ARG A 169 -9.40 -36.78 0.82
N ASP A 170 -9.12 -36.29 2.02
CA ASP A 170 -10.08 -36.16 3.11
C ASP A 170 -10.95 -34.89 2.98
N GLU A 171 -10.87 -34.18 1.85
CA GLU A 171 -11.59 -32.93 1.54
C GLU A 171 -11.31 -31.77 2.53
N VAL A 172 -10.23 -31.88 3.33
CA VAL A 172 -9.74 -30.80 4.21
C VAL A 172 -9.04 -29.71 3.39
N LEU A 173 -8.41 -30.10 2.28
CA LEU A 173 -7.81 -29.19 1.31
C LEU A 173 -8.55 -29.28 -0.03
N THR A 174 -8.48 -28.21 -0.82
CA THR A 174 -8.92 -28.20 -2.21
C THR A 174 -7.70 -28.38 -3.13
N LEU A 175 -7.94 -28.60 -4.43
CA LEU A 175 -6.85 -28.67 -5.40
C LEU A 175 -6.02 -27.39 -5.43
N ASP A 176 -6.68 -26.22 -5.30
CA ASP A 176 -6.00 -24.92 -5.30
C ASP A 176 -5.07 -24.75 -4.09
N HIS A 177 -5.47 -25.26 -2.91
CA HIS A 177 -4.57 -25.29 -1.75
C HIS A 177 -3.35 -26.17 -2.03
N LEU A 178 -3.55 -27.34 -2.65
CA LEU A 178 -2.47 -28.26 -2.97
C LEU A 178 -1.51 -27.65 -4.01
N MET A 179 -2.03 -26.94 -5.01
CA MET A 179 -1.25 -26.16 -5.99
C MET A 179 -0.41 -25.07 -5.32
N ALA A 180 -0.93 -24.42 -4.28
CA ALA A 180 -0.17 -23.43 -3.51
C ALA A 180 0.99 -24.07 -2.71
N PHE A 181 0.77 -25.23 -2.09
CA PHE A 181 1.85 -25.97 -1.41
C PHE A 181 2.92 -26.48 -2.39
N ALA A 182 2.52 -26.77 -3.63
CA ALA A 182 3.41 -27.21 -4.69
C ALA A 182 4.39 -26.11 -5.18
N VAL A 183 4.33 -24.89 -4.64
CA VAL A 183 5.35 -23.86 -4.90
C VAL A 183 6.75 -24.31 -4.50
N THR A 184 6.90 -25.09 -3.41
CA THR A 184 8.19 -25.63 -2.95
C THR A 184 8.23 -27.15 -2.96
N GLU A 185 9.42 -27.75 -3.07
CA GLU A 185 9.62 -29.20 -2.86
C GLU A 185 9.96 -29.55 -1.41
N ASP A 186 10.23 -28.53 -0.58
CA ASP A 186 10.51 -28.72 0.84
C ASP A 186 9.24 -29.14 1.59
N ARG A 187 9.16 -30.45 1.86
CA ARG A 187 8.04 -31.07 2.56
C ARG A 187 7.94 -30.62 4.02
N GLU A 188 9.06 -30.33 4.69
CA GLU A 188 9.04 -29.86 6.06
C GLU A 188 8.45 -28.45 6.13
N ALA A 189 8.83 -27.57 5.19
CA ALA A 189 8.24 -26.24 5.08
C ALA A 189 6.73 -26.30 4.79
N GLN A 190 6.31 -27.20 3.89
CA GLN A 190 4.90 -27.43 3.57
C GLN A 190 4.09 -27.84 4.81
N GLU A 191 4.54 -28.87 5.53
CA GLU A 191 3.86 -29.39 6.72
C GLU A 191 3.83 -28.37 7.86
N ARG A 192 4.94 -27.64 8.06
CA ARG A 192 5.02 -26.55 9.04
C ARG A 192 3.99 -25.45 8.75
N VAL A 193 3.88 -24.99 7.50
CA VAL A 193 2.89 -23.96 7.12
C VAL A 193 1.46 -24.48 7.30
N PHE A 194 1.19 -25.73 6.93
CA PHE A 194 -0.12 -26.35 7.12
C PHE A 194 -0.53 -26.46 8.60
N ALA A 195 0.41 -26.81 9.48
CA ALA A 195 0.19 -26.90 10.92
C ALA A 195 -0.03 -25.53 11.58
N GLN A 196 0.64 -24.47 11.09
CA GLN A 196 0.52 -23.12 11.61
C GLN A 196 -0.78 -22.42 11.23
N LEU A 197 -1.38 -22.78 10.09
CA LEU A 197 -2.56 -22.10 9.56
C LEU A 197 -3.88 -22.74 10.05
N PRO A 198 -4.74 -22.00 10.76
CA PRO A 198 -6.12 -22.40 11.01
C PRO A 198 -6.90 -22.51 9.70
N ALA A 199 -7.91 -23.39 9.63
CA ALA A 199 -8.67 -23.66 8.40
C ALA A 199 -9.20 -22.41 7.68
N TRP A 200 -9.67 -21.41 8.42
CA TRP A 200 -10.21 -20.15 7.88
C TRP A 200 -9.15 -19.18 7.32
N GLN A 201 -7.87 -19.39 7.62
CA GLN A 201 -6.75 -18.60 7.06
C GLN A 201 -6.01 -19.31 5.91
N ARG A 202 -6.43 -20.52 5.52
CA ARG A 202 -5.77 -21.31 4.49
C ARG A 202 -6.15 -20.87 3.07
N SER A 203 -6.04 -19.58 2.76
CA SER A 203 -6.17 -19.15 1.36
C SER A 203 -4.92 -19.58 0.56
N PRO A 204 -5.05 -19.93 -0.73
CA PRO A 204 -3.91 -20.24 -1.61
C PRO A 204 -2.83 -19.15 -1.57
N ASP A 205 -3.23 -17.87 -1.60
CA ASP A 205 -2.30 -16.73 -1.54
C ASP A 205 -1.52 -16.66 -0.23
N THR A 206 -2.18 -16.93 0.90
CA THR A 206 -1.53 -16.95 2.22
C THR A 206 -0.51 -18.09 2.30
N ILE A 207 -0.87 -19.26 1.77
CA ILE A 207 0.03 -20.42 1.71
C ILE A 207 1.26 -20.09 0.85
N ARG A 208 1.06 -19.57 -0.38
CA ARG A 208 2.17 -19.17 -1.26
C ARG A 208 3.07 -18.17 -0.55
N ARG A 209 2.50 -17.09 0.03
CA ARG A 209 3.25 -16.05 0.73
C ARG A 209 4.09 -16.61 1.89
N LEU A 210 3.56 -17.52 2.71
CA LEU A 210 4.30 -18.08 3.84
C LEU A 210 5.40 -19.05 3.42
N LEU A 211 5.23 -19.77 2.31
CA LEU A 211 6.24 -20.66 1.74
C LEU A 211 7.34 -19.90 1.00
N THR A 212 7.04 -18.71 0.49
CA THR A 212 7.99 -17.88 -0.29
C THR A 212 8.52 -16.67 0.46
N ASN A 213 8.12 -16.44 1.72
CA ASN A 213 8.53 -15.27 2.49
C ASN A 213 10.06 -15.14 2.66
N ALA A 214 10.78 -16.26 2.66
CA ALA A 214 12.24 -16.27 2.73
C ALA A 214 12.92 -16.09 1.36
N LEU A 215 12.17 -16.18 0.27
CA LEU A 215 12.68 -16.13 -1.10
C LEU A 215 12.44 -14.74 -1.70
N VAL A 216 13.38 -14.27 -2.52
CA VAL A 216 13.27 -12.97 -3.16
C VAL A 216 12.48 -13.11 -4.48
N PRO A 217 11.36 -12.40 -4.68
CA PRO A 217 10.62 -12.52 -5.93
C PRO A 217 11.44 -11.96 -7.11
N ALA A 218 11.22 -12.49 -8.30
CA ALA A 218 11.88 -12.04 -9.54
C ALA A 218 11.52 -10.58 -9.91
N THR A 219 10.44 -10.05 -9.33
CA THR A 219 10.01 -8.65 -9.45
C THR A 219 10.60 -7.74 -8.38
N ASP A 220 11.44 -8.25 -7.46
CA ASP A 220 12.13 -7.41 -6.47
C ASP A 220 13.02 -6.40 -7.19
N ARG A 221 13.02 -5.15 -6.71
CA ARG A 221 13.85 -4.04 -7.22
C ARG A 221 15.34 -4.41 -7.38
N ARG A 222 15.87 -5.29 -6.54
CA ARG A 222 17.26 -5.78 -6.63
C ARG A 222 17.48 -6.67 -7.85
N VAL A 223 16.49 -7.49 -8.18
CA VAL A 223 16.51 -8.35 -9.37
C VAL A 223 16.34 -7.49 -10.62
N LEU A 224 15.49 -6.46 -10.57
CA LEU A 224 15.33 -5.51 -11.67
C LEU A 224 16.63 -4.72 -11.96
N LEU A 225 17.33 -4.28 -10.91
CA LEU A 225 18.62 -3.58 -11.05
C LEU A 225 19.69 -4.44 -11.76
N VAL A 226 19.79 -5.72 -11.39
CA VAL A 226 20.79 -6.64 -11.95
C VAL A 226 20.34 -7.18 -13.30
N GLY A 227 19.04 -7.41 -13.46
CA GLY A 227 18.45 -8.16 -14.57
C GLY A 227 18.48 -9.67 -14.32
N LEU A 228 17.39 -10.36 -14.65
CA LEU A 228 17.27 -11.80 -14.44
C LEU A 228 18.31 -12.58 -15.25
N ASP A 229 18.60 -12.15 -16.48
CA ASP A 229 19.57 -12.79 -17.36
C ASP A 229 21.00 -12.69 -16.81
N ALA A 230 21.37 -11.55 -16.21
CA ALA A 230 22.67 -11.38 -15.59
C ALA A 230 22.82 -12.24 -14.32
N TYR A 231 21.75 -12.37 -13.52
CA TYR A 231 21.73 -13.26 -12.36
C TYR A 231 21.86 -14.74 -12.78
N LEU A 232 21.16 -15.17 -13.83
CA LEU A 232 21.27 -16.52 -14.38
C LEU A 232 22.67 -16.78 -14.95
N ALA A 233 23.25 -15.81 -15.68
CA ALA A 233 24.61 -15.90 -16.22
C ALA A 233 25.68 -16.02 -15.12
N ALA A 234 25.43 -15.42 -13.95
CA ALA A 234 26.28 -15.55 -12.76
C ALA A 234 26.12 -16.89 -12.02
N GLY A 235 25.32 -17.83 -12.55
CA GLY A 235 25.07 -19.15 -11.96
C GLY A 235 23.88 -19.20 -10.99
N GLY A 236 23.10 -18.13 -10.92
CA GLY A 236 21.90 -18.05 -10.09
C GLY A 236 20.79 -19.00 -10.54
N ARG A 237 19.99 -19.47 -9.58
CA ARG A 237 18.81 -20.32 -9.85
C ARG A 237 17.52 -19.60 -9.49
N VAL A 238 16.48 -19.89 -10.27
CA VAL A 238 15.15 -19.31 -10.14
C VAL A 238 14.14 -20.45 -10.01
N GLN A 239 13.42 -20.47 -8.90
CA GLN A 239 12.31 -21.36 -8.67
C GLN A 239 11.05 -20.74 -9.26
N ARG A 240 10.44 -21.38 -10.26
CA ARG A 240 9.22 -20.89 -10.91
C ARG A 240 7.98 -21.61 -10.38
N ASP A 241 6.92 -20.84 -10.15
CA ASP A 241 5.60 -21.39 -9.91
C ASP A 241 5.01 -21.95 -11.21
N LEU A 242 4.85 -23.28 -11.29
CA LEU A 242 4.26 -23.92 -12.45
C LEU A 242 2.74 -23.71 -12.56
N PHE A 243 2.12 -23.06 -11.58
CA PHE A 243 0.68 -22.84 -11.51
C PHE A 243 0.26 -21.36 -11.56
N ALA A 244 1.22 -20.44 -11.69
CA ALA A 244 0.94 -19.01 -11.89
C ALA A 244 0.99 -18.64 -13.39
N GLU A 245 0.05 -17.81 -13.84
CA GLU A 245 -0.04 -17.38 -15.25
C GLU A 245 1.15 -16.51 -15.67
N ASP A 246 1.69 -15.69 -14.76
CA ASP A 246 2.78 -14.75 -15.04
C ASP A 246 4.19 -15.36 -14.89
N GLY A 247 4.29 -16.68 -14.65
CA GLY A 247 5.58 -17.36 -14.48
C GLY A 247 6.36 -16.89 -13.23
N GLY A 248 5.66 -16.36 -12.22
CA GLY A 248 6.19 -15.86 -10.96
C GLY A 248 7.32 -16.74 -10.43
N GLY A 249 8.51 -16.14 -10.37
CA GLY A 249 9.74 -16.81 -9.99
C GLY A 249 10.31 -16.23 -8.71
N TRP A 250 10.98 -17.06 -7.93
CA TRP A 250 11.75 -16.64 -6.78
C TRP A 250 13.21 -17.02 -6.95
N ILE A 251 14.08 -16.13 -6.53
CA ILE A 251 15.53 -16.28 -6.50
C ILE A 251 15.88 -17.22 -5.34
N GLU A 252 16.64 -18.28 -5.64
CA GLU A 252 17.11 -19.22 -4.61
C GLU A 252 18.35 -18.69 -3.85
N ASP A 253 19.24 -17.96 -4.53
CA ASP A 253 20.51 -17.49 -3.97
C ASP A 253 20.47 -15.97 -3.75
N ALA A 254 19.97 -15.58 -2.57
CA ALA A 254 19.92 -14.17 -2.16
C ALA A 254 21.32 -13.57 -1.98
N ALA A 255 22.32 -14.36 -1.55
CA ALA A 255 23.67 -13.87 -1.32
C ALA A 255 24.36 -13.53 -2.65
N LEU A 256 24.15 -14.33 -3.70
CA LEU A 256 24.61 -14.03 -5.05
C LEU A 256 23.97 -12.74 -5.56
N LEU A 257 22.67 -12.57 -5.36
CA LEU A 257 21.95 -11.36 -5.76
C LEU A 257 22.51 -10.11 -5.04
N GLU A 258 22.70 -10.18 -3.72
CA GLU A 258 23.25 -9.08 -2.92
C GLU A 258 24.64 -8.67 -3.39
N ARG A 259 25.50 -9.63 -3.75
CA ARG A 259 26.82 -9.34 -4.32
C ARG A 259 26.73 -8.61 -5.66
N LEU A 260 25.88 -9.08 -6.58
CA LEU A 260 25.71 -8.44 -7.89
C LEU A 260 25.12 -7.02 -7.78
N VAL A 261 24.18 -6.81 -6.85
CA VAL A 261 23.64 -5.49 -6.52
C VAL A 261 24.74 -4.57 -6.00
N ALA A 262 25.54 -5.04 -5.03
CA ALA A 262 26.64 -4.26 -4.48
C ALA A 262 27.65 -3.85 -5.55
N GLU A 263 28.05 -4.79 -6.42
CA GLU A 263 28.96 -4.49 -7.54
C GLU A 263 28.37 -3.47 -8.53
N ARG A 264 27.05 -3.53 -8.80
CA ARG A 264 26.38 -2.56 -9.68
C ARG A 264 26.28 -1.18 -9.04
N MET A 265 25.93 -1.11 -7.75
CA MET A 265 25.84 0.16 -7.02
C MET A 265 27.22 0.81 -6.84
N GLU A 266 28.27 0.02 -6.61
CA GLU A 266 29.63 0.53 -6.47
C GLU A 266 30.15 1.14 -7.78
N ARG A 267 29.89 0.49 -8.92
CA ARG A 267 30.24 1.04 -10.24
C ARG A 267 29.60 2.40 -10.50
N GLU A 268 28.34 2.57 -10.13
CA GLU A 268 27.65 3.85 -10.26
C GLU A 268 28.23 4.90 -9.31
N ALA A 269 28.52 4.50 -8.06
CA ALA A 269 29.13 5.39 -7.09
C ALA A 269 30.54 5.84 -7.49
N GLU A 270 31.34 4.98 -8.12
CA GLU A 270 32.65 5.35 -8.69
C GLU A 270 32.52 6.41 -9.78
N ALA A 271 31.52 6.27 -10.67
CA ALA A 271 31.24 7.29 -11.68
C ALA A 271 30.89 8.64 -11.05
N VAL A 272 30.10 8.64 -9.97
CA VAL A 272 29.76 9.87 -9.24
C VAL A 272 30.96 10.44 -8.49
N ARG A 273 31.82 9.61 -7.90
CA ARG A 273 33.07 10.08 -7.24
C ARG A 273 34.00 10.78 -8.23
N ALA A 274 34.06 10.31 -9.47
CA ALA A 274 34.86 10.92 -10.51
C ALA A 274 34.41 12.35 -10.88
N GLU A 275 33.19 12.75 -10.49
CA GLU A 275 32.69 14.13 -10.66
C GLU A 275 33.34 15.13 -9.68
N GLY A 276 33.97 14.66 -8.59
CA GLY A 276 34.69 15.51 -7.64
C GLY A 276 33.93 15.90 -6.36
N TRP A 277 32.85 15.19 -6.01
CA TRP A 277 32.13 15.38 -4.74
C TRP A 277 32.97 15.04 -3.51
N ALA A 278 32.82 15.80 -2.43
CA ALA A 278 33.56 15.61 -1.17
C ALA A 278 33.40 14.21 -0.57
N TRP A 279 32.20 13.64 -0.69
CA TRP A 279 31.90 12.27 -0.29
C TRP A 279 30.78 11.68 -1.15
N VAL A 280 30.78 10.35 -1.27
CA VAL A 280 29.70 9.61 -1.92
C VAL A 280 29.27 8.46 -1.02
N ALA A 281 27.98 8.40 -0.68
CA ALA A 281 27.41 7.32 0.14
C ALA A 281 26.45 6.45 -0.66
N ILE A 282 26.47 5.15 -0.38
CA ILE A 282 25.72 4.13 -1.11
C ILE A 282 24.77 3.41 -0.15
N GLY A 283 23.56 3.12 -0.62
CA GLY A 283 22.64 2.20 0.06
C GLY A 283 21.55 2.89 0.90
N PRO A 284 20.71 2.10 1.60
CA PRO A 284 19.53 2.62 2.29
C PRO A 284 19.88 3.59 3.43
N GLU A 285 21.01 3.37 4.10
CA GLU A 285 21.50 4.25 5.17
C GLU A 285 21.99 5.60 4.63
N ALA A 286 22.52 5.63 3.39
CA ALA A 286 22.92 6.87 2.74
C ALA A 286 21.73 7.82 2.56
N GLN A 287 20.55 7.28 2.29
CA GLN A 287 19.32 8.08 2.21
C GLN A 287 18.91 8.65 3.57
N SER A 288 19.04 7.86 4.64
CA SER A 288 18.83 8.36 6.02
C SER A 288 19.82 9.47 6.41
N GLN A 289 21.07 9.39 5.95
CA GLN A 289 22.10 10.41 6.17
C GLN A 289 21.82 11.69 5.37
N ALA A 290 21.38 11.57 4.12
CA ALA A 290 20.99 12.69 3.25
C ALA A 290 19.99 13.63 3.93
N TRP A 291 19.08 13.08 4.75
CA TRP A 291 18.02 13.83 5.43
C TRP A 291 18.45 14.56 6.70
N ARG A 292 19.73 14.42 7.07
CA ARG A 292 20.37 15.22 8.11
C ARG A 292 21.22 16.33 7.52
N CYS A 293 21.42 16.31 6.21
CA CYS A 293 22.29 17.22 5.49
C CYS A 293 21.51 18.44 5.00
N ARG A 294 22.16 19.61 5.01
CA ARG A 294 21.66 20.79 4.30
C ARG A 294 21.82 20.56 2.80
N ARG A 295 20.89 21.08 2.01
CA ARG A 295 20.91 20.91 0.54
C ARG A 295 21.46 22.16 -0.16
N VAL A 296 22.33 21.92 -1.12
CA VAL A 296 22.81 22.90 -2.10
C VAL A 296 22.21 22.53 -3.45
N TRP A 297 21.89 23.54 -4.25
CA TRP A 297 21.24 23.38 -5.54
C TRP A 297 22.15 23.90 -6.66
N PRO A 298 22.09 23.31 -7.87
CA PRO A 298 22.87 23.81 -8.99
C PRO A 298 22.40 25.22 -9.36
N ALA A 299 23.35 26.09 -9.67
CA ALA A 299 23.07 27.43 -10.17
C ALA A 299 22.84 27.38 -11.69
N GLN A 300 22.08 28.34 -12.22
CA GLN A 300 21.99 28.53 -13.66
C GLN A 300 23.31 29.07 -14.19
N VAL A 301 23.89 28.37 -15.17
CA VAL A 301 25.10 28.76 -15.89
C VAL A 301 24.74 28.91 -17.37
N PRO A 302 25.14 30.00 -18.04
CA PRO A 302 24.89 30.15 -19.47
C PRO A 302 25.58 29.03 -20.25
N LEU A 303 24.86 28.44 -21.21
CA LEU A 303 25.42 27.50 -22.18
C LEU A 303 26.56 28.17 -22.95
N SER A 304 27.51 27.36 -23.41
CA SER A 304 28.51 27.85 -24.35
C SER A 304 27.85 28.21 -25.68
N ALA A 305 28.42 29.16 -26.44
CA ALA A 305 27.89 29.51 -27.75
C ALA A 305 27.85 28.31 -28.73
N GLU A 306 28.71 27.31 -28.52
CA GLU A 306 28.71 26.06 -29.28
C GLU A 306 27.54 25.15 -28.88
N ASP A 307 27.28 25.01 -27.58
CA ASP A 307 26.16 24.22 -27.07
C ASP A 307 24.80 24.87 -27.42
N GLU A 308 24.69 26.20 -27.38
CA GLU A 308 23.49 26.93 -27.82
C GLU A 308 23.22 26.71 -29.31
N ALA A 309 24.26 26.77 -30.14
CA ALA A 309 24.14 26.49 -31.57
C ALA A 309 23.75 25.03 -31.81
N ARG A 310 24.30 24.08 -31.04
CA ARG A 310 23.96 22.66 -31.13
C ARG A 310 22.51 22.40 -30.73
N ARG A 311 22.04 23.01 -29.64
CA ARG A 311 20.65 22.95 -29.16
C ARG A 311 19.67 23.49 -30.21
N ALA A 312 19.98 24.64 -30.82
CA ALA A 312 19.17 25.22 -31.87
C ALA A 312 19.05 24.30 -33.11
N VAL A 313 20.15 23.63 -33.49
CA VAL A 313 20.15 22.66 -34.60
C VAL A 313 19.30 21.43 -34.26
N LEU A 314 19.41 20.90 -33.05
CA LEU A 314 18.65 19.74 -32.59
C LEU A 314 17.15 20.04 -32.45
N ALA A 315 16.80 21.20 -31.90
CA ALA A 315 15.41 21.65 -31.79
C ALA A 315 14.77 21.84 -33.17
N ALA A 316 15.49 22.46 -34.12
CA ALA A 316 15.01 22.58 -35.50
C ALA A 316 14.82 21.21 -36.16
N ARG A 317 15.72 20.25 -35.92
CA ARG A 317 15.60 18.88 -36.43
C ARG A 317 14.40 18.14 -35.82
N TYR A 318 14.12 18.35 -34.53
CA TYR A 318 12.95 17.82 -33.86
C TYR A 318 11.65 18.37 -34.47
N ASP A 319 11.56 19.70 -34.63
CA ASP A 319 10.40 20.37 -35.22
C ASP A 319 10.16 19.93 -36.68
N ASP A 320 11.23 19.75 -37.47
CA ASP A 320 11.14 19.23 -38.83
C ASP A 320 10.57 17.81 -38.87
N LEU A 321 11.07 16.91 -37.99
CA LEU A 321 10.59 15.53 -37.90
C LEU A 321 9.13 15.47 -37.41
N ALA A 322 8.77 16.30 -36.44
CA ALA A 322 7.39 16.42 -35.94
C ALA A 322 6.44 16.95 -37.02
N ALA A 323 6.87 17.89 -37.86
CA ALA A 323 6.09 18.44 -38.96
C ALA A 323 5.94 17.46 -40.15
N GLU A 324 6.98 16.65 -40.44
CA GLU A 324 6.97 15.66 -41.53
C GLU A 324 6.05 14.47 -41.23
N HIS A 325 5.99 14.03 -39.97
CA HIS A 325 5.26 12.82 -39.58
C HIS A 325 3.95 13.05 -38.80
N GLY A 326 3.70 14.28 -38.31
CA GLY A 326 2.50 14.63 -37.54
C GLY A 326 2.41 13.93 -36.18
N SER A 327 1.33 14.16 -35.42
CA SER A 327 1.09 13.52 -34.10
C SER A 327 0.50 12.11 -34.20
N SER A 328 0.86 11.34 -35.23
CA SER A 328 0.37 9.98 -35.43
C SER A 328 1.11 9.02 -34.51
N ASP A 329 0.39 8.17 -33.76
CA ASP A 329 0.99 7.12 -32.91
C ASP A 329 1.77 6.05 -33.72
N ASP A 330 1.58 5.98 -35.03
CA ASP A 330 2.30 5.08 -35.95
C ASP A 330 3.51 5.78 -36.60
N LEU A 331 4.54 6.08 -35.79
CA LEU A 331 5.84 6.55 -36.29
C LEU A 331 6.68 5.38 -36.84
N PRO A 332 7.38 5.53 -37.98
CA PRO A 332 8.39 4.55 -38.39
C PRO A 332 9.44 4.37 -37.29
N GLU A 333 9.84 3.13 -37.00
CA GLU A 333 10.79 2.80 -35.92
C GLU A 333 12.11 3.59 -35.99
N ALA A 334 12.59 3.87 -37.21
CA ALA A 334 13.78 4.69 -37.43
C ALA A 334 13.60 6.16 -37.02
N VAL A 335 12.39 6.72 -37.18
CA VAL A 335 12.06 8.11 -36.82
C VAL A 335 11.86 8.21 -35.31
N ALA A 336 11.16 7.25 -34.70
CA ALA A 336 11.02 7.18 -33.24
C ALA A 336 12.39 7.12 -32.55
N ALA A 337 13.29 6.24 -33.02
CA ALA A 337 14.64 6.15 -32.49
C ALA A 337 15.50 7.41 -32.72
N GLU A 338 15.22 8.20 -33.77
CA GLU A 338 15.89 9.47 -34.01
C GLU A 338 15.36 10.57 -33.09
N LEU A 339 14.04 10.63 -32.85
CA LEU A 339 13.41 11.54 -31.89
C LEU A 339 13.91 11.27 -30.47
N ASP A 340 13.91 10.00 -30.02
CA ASP A 340 14.45 9.60 -28.71
C ASP A 340 15.92 10.04 -28.54
N ARG A 341 16.71 9.95 -29.61
CA ARG A 341 18.11 10.40 -29.60
C ARG A 341 18.21 11.93 -29.47
N ILE A 342 17.40 12.67 -30.22
CA ILE A 342 17.39 14.13 -30.20
C ILE A 342 16.92 14.64 -28.83
N GLU A 343 15.85 14.07 -28.28
CA GLU A 343 15.35 14.39 -26.94
C GLU A 343 16.43 14.11 -25.88
N ALA A 344 17.09 12.95 -25.93
CA ALA A 344 18.19 12.65 -25.01
C ALA A 344 19.38 13.62 -25.13
N GLU A 345 19.70 14.10 -26.35
CA GLU A 345 20.78 15.07 -26.57
C GLU A 345 20.38 16.48 -26.11
N LEU A 346 19.12 16.89 -26.30
CA LEU A 346 18.56 18.14 -25.80
C LEU A 346 18.51 18.15 -24.26
N ASP A 347 18.03 17.08 -23.63
CA ASP A 347 18.03 16.92 -22.17
C ASP A 347 19.46 17.00 -21.60
N ALA A 348 20.44 16.42 -22.29
CA ALA A 348 21.84 16.49 -21.90
C ALA A 348 22.43 17.90 -22.00
N LEU A 349 21.96 18.73 -22.94
CA LEU A 349 22.35 20.14 -23.07
C LEU A 349 21.65 20.99 -22.01
N ASP A 350 20.34 20.82 -21.80
CA ASP A 350 19.57 21.52 -20.76
C ASP A 350 20.06 21.16 -19.33
N ALA A 351 20.63 19.97 -19.14
CA ALA A 351 21.31 19.62 -17.89
C ALA A 351 22.59 20.44 -17.65
N ARG A 352 23.29 20.90 -18.69
CA ARG A 352 24.52 21.72 -18.57
C ARG A 352 24.25 23.16 -18.15
N GLU A 353 23.03 23.66 -18.36
CA GLU A 353 22.58 24.95 -17.83
C GLU A 353 22.52 24.97 -16.29
N ARG A 354 22.57 23.80 -15.64
CA ARG A 354 22.48 23.66 -14.19
C ARG A 354 23.74 22.98 -13.66
N ALA A 355 24.70 23.79 -13.21
CA ALA A 355 25.95 23.28 -12.66
C ALA A 355 26.10 23.64 -11.17
N PHE A 356 26.74 22.73 -10.42
CA PHE A 356 27.18 23.01 -9.06
C PHE A 356 28.50 23.78 -9.10
N GLN A 357 28.67 24.75 -8.20
CA GLN A 357 29.93 25.46 -8.10
C GLN A 357 31.01 24.53 -7.53
N PRO A 358 32.28 24.62 -7.98
CA PRO A 358 33.36 23.78 -7.44
C PRO A 358 33.52 23.92 -5.92
N GLU A 359 33.25 25.11 -5.39
CA GLU A 359 33.27 25.42 -3.95
C GLU A 359 32.19 24.63 -3.18
N ASP A 360 30.99 24.50 -3.77
CA ASP A 360 29.90 23.70 -3.20
C ASP A 360 30.20 22.21 -3.29
N MET A 361 30.78 21.74 -4.40
CA MET A 361 31.15 20.32 -4.59
C MET A 361 32.27 19.87 -3.65
N ALA A 362 33.14 20.79 -3.21
CA ALA A 362 34.21 20.52 -2.25
C ALA A 362 33.70 20.24 -0.83
N VAL A 363 32.45 20.61 -0.52
CA VAL A 363 31.84 20.47 0.80
C VAL A 363 30.61 19.55 0.78
N ALA A 364 29.87 19.56 -0.33
CA ALA A 364 28.72 18.72 -0.54
C ALA A 364 29.13 17.33 -1.05
N GLY A 365 28.28 16.35 -0.75
CA GLY A 365 28.39 14.99 -1.26
C GLY A 365 27.20 14.56 -2.11
N ALA A 366 27.30 13.33 -2.60
CA ALA A 366 26.26 12.68 -3.38
C ALA A 366 25.83 11.35 -2.74
N VAL A 367 24.60 10.96 -3.00
CA VAL A 367 23.96 9.77 -2.45
C VAL A 367 23.40 8.93 -3.59
N VAL A 368 23.81 7.66 -3.63
CA VAL A 368 23.36 6.68 -4.63
C VAL A 368 22.44 5.67 -3.94
N THR A 369 21.19 5.63 -4.38
CA THR A 369 20.13 4.81 -3.80
C THR A 369 19.43 3.97 -4.85
N LEU A 370 18.80 2.88 -4.43
CA LEU A 370 17.97 2.02 -5.28
C LEU A 370 16.50 2.38 -5.08
N ALA A 371 15.86 2.88 -6.15
CA ALA A 371 14.45 3.22 -6.16
C ALA A 371 13.55 1.96 -6.09
N SER A 372 12.27 2.17 -5.86
CA SER A 372 11.26 1.09 -5.74
C SER A 372 11.02 0.35 -7.04
N ASP A 373 11.28 0.98 -8.19
CA ASP A 373 11.18 0.42 -9.54
C ASP A 373 12.44 -0.32 -10.01
N GLY A 374 13.50 -0.36 -9.19
CA GLY A 374 14.77 -0.99 -9.54
C GLY A 374 15.78 -0.08 -10.23
N THR A 375 15.46 1.19 -10.44
CA THR A 375 16.40 2.17 -11.01
C THR A 375 17.36 2.72 -9.96
N LEU A 376 18.59 3.06 -10.38
CA LEU A 376 19.53 3.77 -9.52
C LEU A 376 19.20 5.27 -9.55
N ARG A 377 19.03 5.84 -8.36
CA ARG A 377 18.79 7.26 -8.17
C ARG A 377 20.03 7.89 -7.55
N VAL A 378 20.60 8.85 -8.28
CA VAL A 378 21.75 9.64 -7.84
C VAL A 378 21.27 11.04 -7.45
N GLU A 379 21.45 11.39 -6.19
CA GLU A 379 21.12 12.71 -5.68
C GLU A 379 22.37 13.43 -5.20
N ARG A 380 22.54 14.68 -5.64
CA ARG A 380 23.75 15.50 -5.44
C ARG A 380 23.44 16.72 -4.56
N GLY A 381 24.47 17.29 -3.93
CA GLY A 381 24.36 18.55 -3.18
C GLY A 381 24.00 18.40 -1.70
N TYR A 382 24.47 17.35 -1.01
CA TYR A 382 24.23 17.16 0.43
C TYR A 382 25.43 17.59 1.28
N VAL A 383 25.29 18.61 2.10
CA VAL A 383 26.32 19.07 3.05
C VAL A 383 26.05 18.48 4.43
N ARG A 384 26.99 17.70 4.96
CA ARG A 384 26.87 17.13 6.31
C ARG A 384 27.05 18.25 7.35
N PRO A 385 26.40 18.16 8.52
CA PRO A 385 26.58 19.13 9.61
C PRO A 385 28.05 19.31 10.04
N GLU A 386 28.87 18.27 9.90
CA GLU A 386 30.30 18.27 10.25
C GLU A 386 31.17 19.02 9.22
N ASP A 387 30.70 19.09 7.97
CA ASP A 387 31.41 19.69 6.84
C ASP A 387 30.99 21.15 6.61
N GLU A 388 30.08 21.70 7.42
CA GLU A 388 29.66 23.10 7.26
C GLU A 388 30.84 24.06 7.47
N PRO A 389 31.05 25.02 6.54
CA PRO A 389 32.07 26.04 6.73
C PRO A 389 31.71 26.85 7.98
N LYS A 390 32.54 26.73 9.03
CA LYS A 390 32.45 27.59 10.21
C LYS A 390 32.70 29.02 9.73
N PRO A 391 31.87 30.00 10.10
CA PRO A 391 32.10 31.39 9.68
C PRO A 391 33.47 31.83 10.17
N ASP A 392 34.30 32.32 9.25
CA ASP A 392 35.62 32.86 9.56
C ASP A 392 35.48 34.01 10.56
N ALA A 393 35.94 33.76 11.78
CA ALA A 393 36.21 34.79 12.77
C ALA A 393 37.62 35.35 12.49
N ASP A 394 37.72 36.37 11.64
CA ASP A 394 38.41 37.65 11.90
C ASP A 394 38.72 38.44 10.61
N GLU A 395 38.13 39.63 10.50
CA GLU A 395 38.90 40.87 10.36
C GLU A 395 38.22 41.97 11.19
N GLY A 396 38.62 42.07 12.46
CA GLY A 396 39.05 43.32 13.10
C GLY A 396 38.03 44.45 13.28
N GLY A 397 37.34 44.44 14.42
CA GLY A 397 36.65 45.60 14.99
C GLY A 397 36.26 45.35 16.44
N GLU A 398 37.25 45.34 17.33
CA GLU A 398 37.15 45.09 18.78
C GLU A 398 35.99 45.81 19.48
N ALA A 399 35.15 45.04 20.20
CA ALA A 399 34.76 45.33 21.59
C ALA A 399 33.94 44.19 22.22
N GLY A 400 34.63 43.36 23.03
CA GLY A 400 34.09 42.78 24.27
C GLY A 400 33.18 41.55 24.17
N ALA A 401 33.78 40.36 24.18
CA ALA A 401 33.11 39.11 24.57
C ALA A 401 33.75 38.52 25.84
N GLU A 402 32.94 38.26 26.86
CA GLU A 402 33.15 37.17 27.83
C GLU A 402 31.85 36.35 27.79
N ALA A 403 31.80 35.26 27.01
CA ALA A 403 32.23 33.90 27.33
C ALA A 403 31.21 33.11 28.18
N ALA A 404 30.51 32.17 27.55
CA ALA A 404 29.99 30.97 28.19
C ALA A 404 29.99 29.83 27.16
N GLY A 405 31.03 29.00 27.24
CA GLY A 405 31.19 27.79 26.44
C GLY A 405 30.23 26.68 26.88
N GLY A 406 29.82 25.87 25.90
CA GLY A 406 29.05 24.66 26.10
C GLY A 406 29.89 23.47 26.56
N VAL A 407 29.20 22.38 26.87
CA VAL A 407 29.74 21.03 26.80
C VAL A 407 28.64 20.08 26.31
N ASP A 408 29.01 19.29 25.30
CA ASP A 408 28.28 18.19 24.67
C ASP A 408 28.01 17.00 25.62
N PRO A 409 27.05 16.11 25.28
CA PRO A 409 26.75 14.90 26.01
C PRO A 409 27.48 13.67 25.42
N ALA A 410 28.01 12.78 26.27
CA ALA A 410 27.74 11.33 26.24
C ALA A 410 28.73 10.48 27.09
N ASP A 411 28.13 9.45 27.68
CA ASP A 411 28.67 8.12 28.00
C ASP A 411 29.33 7.77 29.36
N ARG A 412 28.55 6.94 30.10
CA ARG A 412 28.86 5.62 30.69
C ARG A 412 29.52 5.49 32.08
N ALA A 413 28.65 5.05 32.99
CA ALA A 413 28.71 3.82 33.79
C ALA A 413 29.70 3.66 34.98
N GLU A 414 29.08 3.28 36.11
CA GLU A 414 29.53 2.48 37.26
C GLU A 414 30.63 3.00 38.23
N GLY A 415 30.27 3.01 39.53
CA GLY A 415 31.20 2.95 40.66
C GLY A 415 30.91 3.94 41.78
N GLY A 416 30.26 3.51 42.87
CA GLY A 416 30.43 4.16 44.20
C GLY A 416 31.84 3.85 44.76
N PRO A 417 32.33 4.53 45.84
CA PRO A 417 31.56 4.96 47.01
C PRO A 417 31.92 6.35 47.62
N ALA A 418 31.07 6.71 48.60
CA ALA A 418 31.09 7.75 49.63
C ALA A 418 32.38 8.57 49.93
N VAL A 419 32.18 9.89 50.15
CA VAL A 419 32.51 10.74 51.32
C VAL A 419 32.36 12.20 50.82
N GLY A 420 31.48 13.06 51.34
CA GLY A 420 31.54 13.68 52.65
C GLY A 420 30.82 15.05 52.52
N GLY A 421 30.14 15.47 53.58
CA GLY A 421 29.07 16.47 53.49
C GLY A 421 29.54 17.90 53.19
N GLY A 422 28.70 18.59 52.41
CA GLY A 422 28.67 20.05 52.27
C GLY A 422 27.22 20.44 52.03
N ALA A 423 26.63 21.14 53.00
CA ALA A 423 25.22 21.48 53.06
C ALA A 423 24.77 22.24 51.78
N LEU A 424 23.77 21.68 51.09
CA LEU A 424 23.01 22.39 50.07
C LEU A 424 22.03 23.36 50.74
N PRO A 425 21.75 24.53 50.14
CA PRO A 425 20.70 25.42 50.61
C PRO A 425 19.35 24.73 50.53
N GLU A 426 18.45 25.04 51.46
CA GLU A 426 17.08 24.52 51.50
C GLU A 426 16.33 24.80 50.18
N PRO A 427 15.43 23.90 49.76
CA PRO A 427 14.71 24.06 48.51
C PRO A 427 13.76 25.25 48.61
N GLU A 428 13.88 26.20 47.68
CA GLU A 428 12.86 27.20 47.41
C GLU A 428 11.51 26.51 47.18
N ASP A 429 10.48 27.05 47.82
CA ASP A 429 9.08 26.60 47.75
C ASP A 429 8.66 26.33 46.29
N LYS A 430 8.54 25.06 45.92
CA LYS A 430 7.95 24.65 44.63
C LYS A 430 6.52 25.18 44.58
N ALA A 431 6.25 26.12 43.68
CA ALA A 431 4.91 26.59 43.38
C ALA A 431 3.96 25.39 43.19
N PRO A 432 2.73 25.42 43.74
CA PRO A 432 1.81 24.29 43.68
C PRO A 432 1.47 23.97 42.21
N ALA A 433 1.98 22.85 41.70
CA ALA A 433 1.74 22.38 40.34
C ALA A 433 0.32 21.79 40.21
N LEU A 434 -0.31 22.01 39.04
CA LEU A 434 -1.58 21.36 38.71
C LEU A 434 -1.38 19.84 38.57
N SER A 435 -2.41 19.07 38.92
CA SER A 435 -2.39 17.63 38.64
C SER A 435 -2.35 17.38 37.12
N ALA A 436 -1.64 16.32 36.70
CA ALA A 436 -1.54 15.97 35.28
C ALA A 436 -2.91 15.76 34.61
N ALA A 437 -3.88 15.23 35.36
CA ALA A 437 -5.26 15.06 34.89
C ALA A 437 -5.96 16.40 34.64
N LEU A 438 -5.82 17.37 35.56
CA LEU A 438 -6.40 18.71 35.38
C LEU A 438 -5.69 19.50 34.26
N GLN A 439 -4.39 19.30 34.10
CA GLN A 439 -3.64 19.90 33.01
C GLN A 439 -4.08 19.37 31.65
N GLY A 440 -4.23 18.06 31.49
CA GLY A 440 -4.75 17.45 30.27
C GLY A 440 -6.17 17.91 29.92
N GLU A 441 -7.02 18.14 30.93
CA GLU A 441 -8.36 18.69 30.74
C GLU A 441 -8.36 20.12 30.20
N LEU A 442 -7.52 20.99 30.76
CA LEU A 442 -7.37 22.38 30.28
C LEU A 442 -6.78 22.40 28.86
N GLU A 443 -5.80 21.54 28.57
CA GLU A 443 -5.25 21.37 27.21
C GLU A 443 -6.31 20.89 26.21
N ALA A 444 -7.23 20.01 26.62
CA ALA A 444 -8.34 19.55 25.79
C ALA A 444 -9.32 20.68 25.48
N HIS A 445 -9.66 21.53 26.46
CA HIS A 445 -10.47 22.72 26.24
C HIS A 445 -9.81 23.74 25.31
N ARG A 446 -8.49 23.97 25.47
CA ARG A 446 -7.71 24.84 24.59
C ARG A 446 -7.71 24.36 23.14
N THR A 447 -7.51 23.05 22.96
CA THR A 447 -7.59 22.41 21.65
C THR A 447 -8.99 22.57 21.07
N ALA A 448 -10.05 22.26 21.82
CA ALA A 448 -11.43 22.43 21.35
C ALA A 448 -11.73 23.88 20.92
N GLY A 449 -11.26 24.87 21.69
CA GLY A 449 -11.38 26.29 21.34
C GLY A 449 -10.68 26.63 20.02
N LEU A 450 -9.43 26.17 19.84
CA LEU A 450 -8.70 26.35 18.58
C LEU A 450 -9.41 25.70 17.39
N GLN A 451 -9.95 24.49 17.57
CA GLN A 451 -10.71 23.79 16.53
C GLN A 451 -11.96 24.59 16.14
N ALA A 452 -12.66 25.20 17.10
CA ALA A 452 -13.84 26.01 16.83
C ALA A 452 -13.50 27.26 15.99
N GLU A 453 -12.42 27.98 16.32
CA GLU A 453 -11.98 29.16 15.56
C GLU A 453 -11.50 28.78 14.15
N LEU A 454 -10.74 27.69 14.00
CA LEU A 454 -10.26 27.22 12.69
C LEU A 454 -11.41 26.76 11.77
N ALA A 455 -12.43 26.11 12.33
CA ALA A 455 -13.61 25.69 11.56
C ALA A 455 -14.38 26.88 10.98
N ALA A 456 -14.29 28.05 11.61
CA ALA A 456 -14.93 29.28 11.16
C ALA A 456 -14.07 30.13 10.19
N GLN A 457 -12.78 29.79 10.01
CA GLN A 457 -11.81 30.60 9.24
C GLN A 457 -11.14 29.78 8.11
N PRO A 458 -11.79 29.63 6.95
CA PRO A 458 -11.30 28.80 5.84
C PRO A 458 -9.91 29.17 5.32
N ASP A 459 -9.62 30.47 5.24
CA ASP A 459 -8.35 31.00 4.73
C ASP A 459 -7.19 30.71 5.69
N LEU A 460 -7.42 30.77 7.00
CA LEU A 460 -6.42 30.38 8.00
C LEU A 460 -6.19 28.86 8.01
N ALA A 461 -7.27 28.07 7.92
CA ALA A 461 -7.19 26.62 7.87
C ALA A 461 -6.39 26.12 6.65
N LEU A 462 -6.56 26.75 5.48
CA LEU A 462 -5.74 26.48 4.29
C LEU A 462 -4.25 26.70 4.57
N ARG A 463 -3.88 27.81 5.23
CA ARG A 463 -2.48 28.09 5.58
C ARG A 463 -1.92 27.11 6.60
N VAL A 464 -2.71 26.69 7.58
CA VAL A 464 -2.31 25.65 8.55
C VAL A 464 -2.06 24.32 7.86
N LEU A 465 -2.94 23.90 6.95
CA LEU A 465 -2.75 22.69 6.16
C LEU A 465 -1.51 22.80 5.27
N LEU A 466 -1.36 23.90 4.54
CA LEU A 466 -0.22 24.12 3.66
C LEU A 466 1.09 24.17 4.43
N HIS A 467 1.11 24.76 5.63
CA HIS A 467 2.27 24.71 6.52
C HIS A 467 2.64 23.25 6.87
N GLY A 468 1.66 22.41 7.21
CA GLY A 468 1.88 20.99 7.48
C GLY A 468 2.42 20.23 6.26
N LEU A 469 1.76 20.38 5.11
CA LEU A 469 2.17 19.73 3.86
C LEU A 469 3.54 20.22 3.37
N ALA A 470 3.83 21.51 3.47
CA ALA A 470 5.12 22.08 3.09
C ALA A 470 6.24 21.62 4.05
N THR A 471 5.95 21.52 5.35
CA THR A 471 6.91 20.97 6.33
C THR A 471 7.26 19.52 6.01
N ASP A 472 6.25 18.71 5.67
CA ASP A 472 6.44 17.31 5.28
C ASP A 472 7.20 17.18 3.95
N ALA A 473 6.75 17.93 2.92
CA ALA A 473 7.30 17.85 1.57
C ALA A 473 8.71 18.45 1.45
N PHE A 474 9.04 19.49 2.21
CA PHE A 474 10.26 20.27 2.02
C PHE A 474 11.20 20.27 3.24
N TYR A 475 10.77 19.84 4.43
CA TYR A 475 11.55 20.06 5.67
C TYR A 475 11.85 18.84 6.59
N ALA A 476 11.30 17.60 6.43
CA ALA A 476 11.97 16.29 6.80
C ALA A 476 11.12 14.97 6.90
N ARG A 477 11.69 13.87 6.33
CA ARG A 477 11.79 12.41 6.73
C ARG A 477 10.64 11.37 6.55
N TYR A 478 10.86 10.43 5.60
CA TYR A 478 10.15 9.15 5.25
C TYR A 478 8.62 9.24 5.06
N ALA A 479 8.18 9.51 3.82
CA ALA A 479 7.81 8.45 2.87
C ALA A 479 7.58 9.00 1.46
N ASP A 480 7.77 8.15 0.46
CA ASP A 480 7.19 8.34 -0.88
C ASP A 480 5.67 8.53 -0.79
N THR A 481 5.14 9.67 -1.24
CA THR A 481 3.69 9.90 -1.41
C THR A 481 3.39 10.92 -2.51
N VAL A 482 2.22 10.78 -3.16
CA VAL A 482 1.62 11.81 -4.04
C VAL A 482 0.63 12.72 -3.28
N ALA A 483 0.26 12.39 -2.04
CA ALA A 483 -0.27 13.30 -1.02
C ALA A 483 -0.48 12.51 0.28
N ARG A 484 -0.11 13.07 1.44
CA ARG A 484 -0.46 12.44 2.72
C ARG A 484 -0.97 13.46 3.75
N PHE A 485 -2.22 13.24 4.14
CA PHE A 485 -2.85 13.83 5.30
C PHE A 485 -3.64 12.70 5.97
N SER A 486 -3.28 12.33 7.20
CA SER A 486 -3.99 11.30 7.95
C SER A 486 -4.76 11.95 9.08
N ALA A 487 -6.09 11.88 9.01
CA ALA A 487 -6.96 12.56 9.95
C ALA A 487 -7.19 11.73 11.22
N HIS A 488 -6.25 11.80 12.16
CA HIS A 488 -6.46 11.30 13.51
C HIS A 488 -6.77 12.48 14.42
N PRO A 489 -8.06 12.75 14.74
CA PRO A 489 -8.38 13.81 15.68
C PRO A 489 -7.73 13.53 17.04
N PRO A 490 -7.30 14.56 17.79
CA PRO A 490 -6.79 14.36 19.14
C PRO A 490 -7.86 13.70 20.03
N ALA A 491 -7.43 12.82 20.93
CA ALA A 491 -8.32 12.05 21.81
C ALA A 491 -8.88 12.91 22.98
N LEU A 492 -9.56 14.02 22.67
CA LEU A 492 -10.03 15.01 23.64
C LEU A 492 -10.92 14.42 24.73
N ALA A 493 -11.79 13.46 24.37
CA ALA A 493 -12.70 12.81 25.32
C ALA A 493 -11.97 11.97 26.39
N ALA A 494 -10.79 11.43 26.06
CA ALA A 494 -9.96 10.70 27.02
C ALA A 494 -9.27 11.66 28.00
N ALA A 495 -8.89 12.85 27.53
CA ALA A 495 -8.26 13.89 28.36
C ALA A 495 -9.26 14.65 29.24
N CYS A 496 -10.52 14.80 28.80
CA CYS A 496 -11.60 15.45 29.54
C CYS A 496 -12.94 14.74 29.31
N PRO A 497 -13.35 13.83 30.23
CA PRO A 497 -14.71 13.31 30.24
C PRO A 497 -15.72 14.46 30.39
N GLY A 498 -16.61 14.64 29.41
CA GLY A 498 -17.57 15.77 29.37
C GLY A 498 -17.19 16.89 28.38
N ILE A 499 -16.05 16.82 27.68
CA ILE A 499 -15.67 17.81 26.66
C ILE A 499 -16.70 17.94 25.52
N ALA A 500 -17.50 16.90 25.29
CA ALA A 500 -18.58 16.88 24.31
C ALA A 500 -19.64 17.97 24.56
N ASP A 501 -19.86 18.32 25.83
CA ASP A 501 -20.85 19.32 26.25
C ASP A 501 -20.27 20.74 26.27
N SER A 502 -18.97 20.90 25.97
CA SER A 502 -18.34 22.22 25.94
C SER A 502 -18.86 23.06 24.76
N PRO A 503 -19.03 24.39 24.93
CA PRO A 503 -19.48 25.27 23.86
C PRO A 503 -18.62 25.19 22.60
N ALA A 504 -17.31 25.03 22.75
CA ALA A 504 -16.38 24.89 21.63
C ALA A 504 -16.59 23.58 20.86
N ARG A 505 -16.77 22.46 21.57
CA ARG A 505 -17.02 21.17 20.91
C ARG A 505 -18.39 21.12 20.23
N GLN A 506 -19.39 21.77 20.82
CA GLN A 506 -20.71 21.95 20.19
C GLN A 506 -20.62 22.80 18.93
N ALA A 507 -19.84 23.88 18.94
CA ALA A 507 -19.60 24.71 17.74
C ALA A 507 -18.95 23.90 16.60
N VAL A 508 -17.90 23.12 16.90
CA VAL A 508 -17.27 22.24 15.90
C VAL A 508 -18.25 21.15 15.44
N ALA A 509 -19.02 20.55 16.33
CA ALA A 509 -20.02 19.53 15.98
C ALA A 509 -21.13 20.10 15.08
N ALA A 510 -21.55 21.34 15.31
CA ALA A 510 -22.52 22.04 14.45
C ALA A 510 -21.94 22.31 13.04
N ALA A 511 -20.67 22.71 12.95
CA ALA A 511 -19.98 22.87 11.68
C ALA A 511 -19.88 21.52 10.93
N GLU A 512 -19.51 20.43 11.62
CA GLU A 512 -19.47 19.08 11.05
C GLU A 512 -20.86 18.60 10.59
N ALA A 513 -21.91 18.83 11.37
CA ALA A 513 -23.27 18.45 11.02
C ALA A 513 -23.78 19.19 9.78
N THR A 514 -23.42 20.48 9.64
CA THR A 514 -23.76 21.30 8.47
C THR A 514 -23.18 20.69 7.19
N TRP A 515 -21.93 20.22 7.22
CA TRP A 515 -21.31 19.57 6.07
C TRP A 515 -21.81 18.15 5.83
N ARG A 516 -22.13 17.39 6.88
CA ARG A 516 -22.69 16.05 6.74
C ARG A 516 -23.99 16.03 5.93
N GLY A 517 -24.82 17.05 6.04
CA GLY A 517 -26.04 17.18 5.23
C GLY A 517 -25.81 17.66 3.79
N ARG A 518 -24.60 18.13 3.44
CA ARG A 518 -24.23 18.60 2.09
C ARG A 518 -23.41 17.59 1.30
N LEU A 519 -22.67 16.73 2.01
CA LEU A 519 -21.87 15.67 1.43
C LEU A 519 -22.76 14.52 0.92
N PRO A 520 -22.35 13.82 -0.14
CA PRO A 520 -23.07 12.65 -0.61
C PRO A 520 -23.01 11.48 0.39
N ASP A 521 -24.02 10.63 0.36
CA ASP A 521 -24.13 9.45 1.25
C ASP A 521 -23.12 8.35 0.90
N THR A 522 -22.65 8.30 -0.35
CA THR A 522 -21.66 7.30 -0.79
C THR A 522 -20.32 7.94 -1.13
N GLN A 523 -19.25 7.21 -0.82
CA GLN A 523 -17.88 7.65 -1.13
C GLN A 523 -17.64 7.77 -2.64
N ALA A 524 -18.30 6.95 -3.46
CA ALA A 524 -18.14 6.97 -4.92
C ALA A 524 -18.59 8.30 -5.53
N ASP A 525 -19.62 8.92 -4.95
CA ASP A 525 -20.21 10.17 -5.44
C ASP A 525 -19.48 11.42 -4.94
N LEU A 526 -18.53 11.26 -3.99
CA LEU A 526 -17.79 12.37 -3.39
C LEU A 526 -16.93 13.12 -4.42
N TRP A 527 -16.24 12.40 -5.31
CA TRP A 527 -15.37 13.02 -6.30
C TRP A 527 -16.15 13.86 -7.33
N PRO A 528 -17.21 13.34 -7.98
CA PRO A 528 -18.08 14.16 -8.83
C PRO A 528 -18.67 15.37 -8.08
N TRP A 529 -19.08 15.19 -6.82
CA TRP A 529 -19.65 16.28 -6.02
C TRP A 529 -18.63 17.39 -5.76
N LEU A 530 -17.40 17.04 -5.35
CA LEU A 530 -16.31 17.99 -5.11
C LEU A 530 -16.00 18.81 -6.37
N MET A 531 -16.01 18.15 -7.54
CA MET A 531 -15.74 18.82 -8.81
C MET A 531 -16.82 19.79 -9.25
N ALA A 532 -18.04 19.64 -8.73
CA ALA A 532 -19.15 20.53 -9.00
C ALA A 532 -19.26 21.72 -8.03
N GLN A 533 -18.46 21.76 -6.95
CA GLN A 533 -18.52 22.83 -5.96
C GLN A 533 -17.70 24.05 -6.37
N ASP A 534 -18.10 25.22 -5.87
CA ASP A 534 -17.28 26.42 -5.95
C ASP A 534 -16.12 26.40 -4.92
N THR A 535 -15.12 27.26 -5.15
CA THR A 535 -13.95 27.35 -4.28
C THR A 535 -14.30 27.71 -2.85
N ALA A 536 -15.35 28.51 -2.63
CA ALA A 536 -15.77 28.94 -1.30
C ALA A 536 -16.31 27.77 -0.47
N ALA A 537 -17.13 26.91 -1.07
CA ALA A 537 -17.62 25.69 -0.45
C ALA A 537 -16.47 24.71 -0.18
N LEU A 538 -15.55 24.53 -1.12
CA LEU A 538 -14.38 23.66 -0.93
C LEU A 538 -13.49 24.13 0.24
N LEU A 539 -13.22 25.43 0.33
CA LEU A 539 -12.46 26.00 1.45
C LEU A 539 -13.22 25.87 2.77
N GLY A 540 -14.54 26.01 2.77
CA GLY A 540 -15.36 25.79 3.97
C GLY A 540 -15.32 24.34 4.47
N LEU A 541 -15.34 23.36 3.57
CA LEU A 541 -15.17 21.94 3.91
C LEU A 541 -13.75 21.67 4.43
N LEU A 542 -12.74 22.24 3.76
CA LEU A 542 -11.34 22.17 4.18
C LEU A 542 -11.16 22.66 5.62
N ALA A 543 -11.79 23.79 5.96
CA ALA A 543 -11.73 24.38 7.30
C ALA A 543 -12.13 23.39 8.39
N VAL A 544 -13.24 22.68 8.19
CA VAL A 544 -13.75 21.70 9.15
C VAL A 544 -12.86 20.45 9.20
N CYS A 545 -12.33 20.01 8.06
CA CYS A 545 -11.37 18.90 8.00
C CYS A 545 -10.07 19.20 8.75
N VAL A 546 -9.50 20.40 8.58
CA VAL A 546 -8.29 20.86 9.27
C VAL A 546 -8.56 21.08 10.76
N ALA A 547 -9.68 21.71 11.10
CA ALA A 547 -10.10 21.89 12.48
C ALA A 547 -10.23 20.55 13.22
N ARG A 548 -10.76 19.51 12.56
CA ARG A 548 -10.92 18.18 13.17
C ARG A 548 -9.61 17.57 13.65
N VAL A 549 -8.50 17.85 12.97
CA VAL A 549 -7.17 17.27 13.28
C VAL A 549 -6.27 18.20 14.07
N ALA A 550 -6.63 19.47 14.20
CA ALA A 550 -5.79 20.47 14.87
C ALA A 550 -5.64 20.13 16.36
N ASP A 551 -4.40 20.27 16.84
CA ASP A 551 -4.01 20.12 18.24
C ASP A 551 -3.28 21.39 18.69
N ALA A 552 -3.67 21.95 19.84
CA ALA A 552 -3.02 23.14 20.41
C ALA A 552 -1.64 22.83 21.03
N GLY A 553 -1.28 21.55 21.18
CA GLY A 553 -0.02 21.12 21.80
C GLY A 553 -0.01 21.33 23.32
N ARG A 554 1.15 21.12 23.93
CA ARG A 554 1.35 21.18 25.40
C ARG A 554 2.17 22.37 25.87
N ASP A 555 2.59 23.24 24.95
CA ASP A 555 3.43 24.37 25.29
C ASP A 555 2.69 25.37 26.19
N ASP A 556 3.45 25.98 27.10
CA ASP A 556 2.99 27.13 27.88
C ASP A 556 3.18 28.41 27.07
N TRP A 557 2.09 28.84 26.46
CA TRP A 557 2.02 30.01 25.59
C TRP A 557 2.26 31.34 26.30
N THR A 558 2.30 31.37 27.64
CA THR A 558 2.68 32.57 28.40
C THR A 558 4.19 32.79 28.44
N THR A 559 4.98 31.81 28.02
CA THR A 559 6.44 31.92 27.92
C THR A 559 6.86 32.34 26.51
N PRO A 560 8.00 33.06 26.34
CA PRO A 560 8.50 33.41 25.00
C PRO A 560 8.70 32.20 24.09
N ARG A 561 9.13 31.06 24.65
CA ARG A 561 9.33 29.80 23.91
C ARG A 561 8.00 29.20 23.45
N GLY A 562 6.98 29.18 24.31
CA GLY A 562 5.67 28.64 23.95
C GLY A 562 4.89 29.55 23.01
N ALA A 563 5.01 30.88 23.14
CA ALA A 563 4.44 31.81 22.18
C ALA A 563 5.07 31.67 20.79
N ALA A 564 6.37 31.36 20.72
CA ALA A 564 7.07 31.13 19.46
C ALA A 564 6.75 29.75 18.81
N SER A 565 6.07 28.84 19.51
CA SER A 565 5.71 27.53 18.95
C SER A 565 4.61 27.66 17.89
N ILE A 566 4.51 26.68 16.99
CA ILE A 566 3.50 26.71 15.92
C ILE A 566 2.08 26.75 16.50
N GLY A 567 1.81 26.03 17.59
CA GLY A 567 0.53 26.09 18.28
C GLY A 567 0.21 27.49 18.80
N GLY A 568 1.20 28.18 19.40
CA GLY A 568 1.07 29.56 19.86
C GLY A 568 0.81 30.54 18.73
N ARG A 569 1.57 30.46 17.63
CA ARG A 569 1.40 31.32 16.44
C ARG A 569 0.07 31.11 15.73
N VAL A 570 -0.39 29.85 15.62
CA VAL A 570 -1.69 29.55 15.00
C VAL A 570 -2.83 30.03 15.89
N ALA A 571 -2.72 29.89 17.21
CA ALA A 571 -3.71 30.41 18.15
C ALA A 571 -3.81 31.94 18.11
N GLU A 572 -2.67 32.65 18.03
CA GLU A 572 -2.62 34.10 17.85
C GLU A 572 -3.24 34.51 16.50
N ALA A 573 -2.86 33.85 15.40
CA ALA A 573 -3.41 34.12 14.08
C ALA A 573 -4.93 33.84 13.99
N ALA A 574 -5.41 32.83 14.71
CA ALA A 574 -6.84 32.52 14.82
C ALA A 574 -7.61 33.53 15.69
N GLY A 575 -6.92 34.40 16.42
CA GLY A 575 -7.55 35.30 17.40
C GLY A 575 -8.23 34.53 18.54
N LEU A 576 -7.65 33.38 18.93
CA LEU A 576 -8.26 32.48 19.91
C LEU A 576 -8.47 33.20 21.26
N ASP A 577 -9.72 33.26 21.70
CA ASP A 577 -10.10 33.79 23.00
C ASP A 577 -10.84 32.71 23.82
N MET A 578 -10.11 32.09 24.75
CA MET A 578 -10.67 31.04 25.60
C MET A 578 -11.79 31.52 26.53
N ARG A 579 -11.97 32.83 26.74
CA ARG A 579 -13.10 33.38 27.53
C ARG A 579 -14.45 33.13 26.85
N ARG A 580 -14.47 32.91 25.53
CA ARG A 580 -15.68 32.55 24.77
C ARG A 580 -16.07 31.09 24.95
N TRP A 581 -15.09 30.25 25.26
CA TRP A 581 -15.20 28.80 25.17
C TRP A 581 -15.15 28.09 26.52
N TRP A 582 -14.63 28.76 27.55
CA TRP A 582 -14.43 28.21 28.88
C TRP A 582 -14.72 29.23 29.98
N GLY A 583 -15.33 28.78 31.08
CA GLY A 583 -15.65 29.59 32.25
C GLY A 583 -15.37 28.84 33.55
N VAL A 584 -15.07 29.59 34.60
CA VAL A 584 -14.78 29.04 35.93
C VAL A 584 -16.09 28.58 36.58
N THR A 585 -16.13 27.33 37.05
CA THR A 585 -17.25 26.80 37.83
C THR A 585 -16.79 26.29 39.19
N ALA A 586 -17.70 26.24 40.15
CA ALA A 586 -17.42 25.73 41.49
C ALA A 586 -17.05 24.23 41.48
N GLU A 587 -17.68 23.44 40.62
CA GLU A 587 -17.47 21.98 40.52
C GLU A 587 -16.28 21.60 39.62
N GLY A 588 -15.74 22.54 38.84
CA GLY A 588 -14.65 22.32 37.89
C GLY A 588 -13.26 22.58 38.48
N TYR A 589 -12.57 23.59 37.93
CA TYR A 589 -11.19 23.91 38.30
C TYR A 589 -11.01 24.17 39.81
N LEU A 590 -11.90 24.95 40.42
CA LEU A 590 -11.74 25.42 41.81
C LEU A 590 -11.88 24.31 42.86
N ALA A 591 -12.64 23.25 42.58
CA ALA A 591 -12.76 22.10 43.48
C ALA A 591 -11.52 21.18 43.45
N ARG A 592 -10.66 21.32 42.45
CA ARG A 592 -9.57 20.36 42.13
C ARG A 592 -8.17 20.95 42.31
N VAL A 593 -8.08 22.19 42.79
CA VAL A 593 -6.80 22.88 43.03
C VAL A 593 -6.60 23.19 44.51
N PRO A 594 -5.34 23.23 45.00
CA PRO A 594 -5.05 23.63 46.37
C PRO A 594 -5.56 25.04 46.68
N LYS A 595 -5.88 25.29 47.95
CA LYS A 595 -6.31 26.61 48.47
C LYS A 595 -5.42 27.77 48.02
N ALA A 596 -4.11 27.56 47.89
CA ALA A 596 -3.17 28.57 47.39
C ALA A 596 -3.52 29.07 45.98
N LEU A 597 -3.83 28.15 45.05
CA LEU A 597 -4.21 28.48 43.67
C LEU A 597 -5.60 29.12 43.59
N ILE A 598 -6.54 28.74 44.48
CA ILE A 598 -7.86 29.40 44.58
C ILE A 598 -7.69 30.87 44.97
N LEU A 599 -6.85 31.15 45.98
CA LEU A 599 -6.59 32.51 46.44
C LEU A 599 -5.82 33.33 45.40
N GLU A 600 -4.90 32.71 44.67
CA GLU A 600 -4.21 33.33 43.54
C GLU A 600 -5.18 33.70 42.41
N ALA A 601 -6.06 32.77 42.01
CA ALA A 601 -7.10 33.01 41.01
C ALA A 601 -8.02 34.18 41.38
N VAL A 602 -8.51 34.20 42.63
CA VAL A 602 -9.35 35.30 43.14
C VAL A 602 -8.57 36.61 43.22
N ARG A 603 -7.29 36.57 43.60
CA ARG A 603 -6.45 37.77 43.66
C ARG A 603 -6.29 38.39 42.27
N GLU A 604 -6.06 37.56 41.26
CA GLU A 604 -5.94 37.99 39.87
C GLU A 604 -7.26 38.47 39.27
N GLY A 605 -8.37 37.75 39.50
CA GLY A 605 -9.66 38.05 38.85
C GLY A 605 -10.59 39.01 39.60
N ALA A 606 -10.51 39.09 40.93
CA ALA A 606 -11.40 39.86 41.80
C ALA A 606 -10.68 40.80 42.78
N GLY A 607 -9.34 40.81 42.78
CA GLY A 607 -8.50 41.72 43.56
C GLY A 607 -8.05 41.19 44.93
N GLY A 608 -7.03 41.84 45.49
CA GLY A 608 -6.37 41.42 46.75
C GLY A 608 -7.29 41.38 47.97
N ASP A 609 -8.23 42.31 48.07
CA ASP A 609 -9.18 42.38 49.20
C ASP A 609 -10.19 41.22 49.17
N ALA A 610 -10.58 40.76 47.98
CA ALA A 610 -11.44 39.59 47.82
C ALA A 610 -10.71 38.30 48.23
N ALA A 611 -9.44 38.14 47.83
CA ALA A 611 -8.62 37.02 48.25
C ALA A 611 -8.36 37.01 49.76
N HIS A 612 -8.14 38.18 50.38
CA HIS A 612 -7.97 38.28 51.84
C HIS A 612 -9.22 37.82 52.60
N ARG A 613 -10.42 38.24 52.14
CA ARG A 613 -11.70 37.82 52.76
C ARG A 613 -11.95 36.32 52.67
N LEU A 614 -11.46 35.66 51.61
CA LEU A 614 -11.58 34.20 51.45
C LEU A 614 -10.54 33.41 52.23
N ARG A 615 -9.44 34.03 52.70
CA ARG A 615 -8.32 33.32 53.31
C ARG A 615 -8.74 32.43 54.49
N ASP A 616 -9.72 32.85 55.28
CA ASP A 616 -10.14 32.15 56.50
C ASP A 616 -11.41 31.29 56.32
N VAL A 617 -12.03 31.35 55.15
CA VAL A 617 -13.22 30.54 54.82
C VAL A 617 -12.78 29.11 54.48
N LYS A 618 -13.40 28.10 55.10
CA LYS A 618 -13.07 26.68 54.87
C LYS A 618 -14.12 25.93 54.05
N GLU A 619 -15.39 25.93 54.49
CA GLU A 619 -16.43 25.10 53.88
C GLU A 619 -17.09 25.72 52.63
N ALA A 620 -17.18 27.05 52.55
CA ALA A 620 -17.81 27.75 51.43
C ALA A 620 -16.81 28.31 50.39
N MET A 621 -15.50 28.14 50.61
CA MET A 621 -14.44 28.80 49.83
C MET A 621 -14.56 28.59 48.32
N VAL A 622 -14.82 27.37 47.87
CA VAL A 622 -14.91 27.03 46.44
C VAL A 622 -16.11 27.71 45.77
N ARG A 623 -17.26 27.72 46.46
CA ARG A 623 -18.49 28.36 45.98
C ARG A 623 -18.35 29.88 45.94
N ASP A 624 -17.80 30.46 47.00
CA ASP A 624 -17.61 31.91 47.13
C ASP A 624 -16.54 32.42 46.15
N ALA A 625 -15.47 31.63 45.92
CA ALA A 625 -14.47 31.93 44.89
C ALA A 625 -15.07 31.86 43.48
N ALA A 626 -15.92 30.87 43.20
CA ALA A 626 -16.62 30.79 41.91
C ALA A 626 -17.52 32.01 41.69
N ALA A 627 -18.31 32.42 42.69
CA ALA A 627 -19.17 33.59 42.60
C ALA A 627 -18.39 34.91 42.42
N LEU A 628 -17.18 35.02 42.98
CA LEU A 628 -16.32 36.20 42.82
C LEU A 628 -15.65 36.26 41.44
N LEU A 629 -15.40 35.11 40.82
CA LEU A 629 -14.79 35.00 39.49
C LEU A 629 -15.82 34.96 38.35
N ASP A 630 -17.08 34.70 38.68
CA ASP A 630 -18.19 34.66 37.73
C ASP A 630 -18.32 36.00 36.98
N GLY A 631 -18.44 35.92 35.66
CA GLY A 631 -18.50 37.09 34.77
C GLY A 631 -17.23 37.96 34.71
N LYS A 632 -16.12 37.59 35.38
CA LYS A 632 -14.85 38.37 35.37
C LYS A 632 -13.88 37.99 34.26
N GLY A 633 -14.17 36.92 33.52
CA GLY A 633 -13.34 36.48 32.39
C GLY A 633 -11.94 36.00 32.79
N TRP A 634 -11.77 35.57 34.06
CA TRP A 634 -10.49 35.03 34.53
C TRP A 634 -10.22 33.65 33.91
N LEU A 635 -8.96 33.40 33.55
CA LEU A 635 -8.48 32.15 32.96
C LEU A 635 -7.23 31.61 33.67
N PRO A 636 -7.15 30.29 33.93
CA PRO A 636 -5.92 29.63 34.32
C PRO A 636 -4.81 29.84 33.28
N ARG A 637 -3.55 29.87 33.74
CA ARG A 637 -2.37 30.06 32.88
C ARG A 637 -2.35 29.15 31.64
N ALA A 638 -2.76 27.89 31.77
CA ALA A 638 -2.80 26.92 30.67
C ALA A 638 -3.76 27.29 29.53
N LEU A 639 -4.78 28.13 29.80
CA LEU A 639 -5.76 28.58 28.81
C LEU A 639 -5.46 29.99 28.24
N ARG A 640 -4.39 30.64 28.71
CA ARG A 640 -4.02 31.99 28.24
C ARG A 640 -3.33 31.90 26.88
N VAL A 641 -3.67 32.83 26.00
CA VAL A 641 -3.19 32.90 24.61
C VAL A 641 -2.19 34.06 24.48
N PRO A 642 -1.12 33.94 23.66
CA PRO A 642 -0.17 35.03 23.46
C PRO A 642 -0.87 36.33 23.04
N GLY A 643 -0.40 37.47 23.54
CA GLY A 643 -0.90 38.79 23.14
C GLY A 643 -2.24 39.24 23.74
N THR A 644 -2.96 38.38 24.48
CA THR A 644 -4.19 38.80 25.20
C THR A 644 -3.84 39.42 26.56
N ALA A 645 -3.96 40.74 26.67
CA ALA A 645 -3.67 41.46 27.92
C ALA A 645 -4.58 40.99 29.07
N VAL A 646 -3.99 40.78 30.25
CA VAL A 646 -4.71 40.56 31.50
C VAL A 646 -5.48 41.83 31.83
N ALA A 647 -6.80 41.74 31.95
CA ALA A 647 -7.66 42.87 32.32
C ALA A 647 -7.38 43.32 33.77
N GLY A 648 -6.36 44.15 33.95
CA GLY A 648 -6.26 45.06 35.09
C GLY A 648 -7.14 46.29 34.82
N ASN A 649 -8.29 46.35 35.49
CA ASN A 649 -9.22 47.48 35.64
C ASN A 649 -8.91 48.78 34.88
N ALA A 650 -9.73 49.10 33.87
CA ALA A 650 -10.46 50.38 33.74
C ALA A 650 -11.30 50.41 32.46
N ALA A 651 -12.63 50.39 32.62
CA ALA A 651 -13.65 51.12 31.84
C ALA A 651 -14.95 50.30 31.74
N THR A 652 -15.89 50.71 32.59
CA THR A 652 -17.36 50.69 32.46
C THR A 652 -18.00 49.87 31.34
N ASN A 653 -18.81 48.91 31.81
CA ASN A 653 -19.85 48.19 31.11
C ASN A 653 -21.01 49.13 30.69
N GLU A 654 -21.27 49.24 29.39
CA GLU A 654 -22.63 49.43 28.86
C GLU A 654 -22.88 48.34 27.82
N ALA A 655 -23.91 47.55 28.08
CA ALA A 655 -24.33 46.38 27.31
C ALA A 655 -25.06 46.77 26.02
N ALA A 656 -24.99 45.91 25.00
CA ALA A 656 -26.16 45.46 24.25
C ALA A 656 -25.84 44.24 23.37
N GLU A 657 -26.41 43.11 23.78
CA GLU A 657 -26.93 41.99 22.96
C GLU A 657 -26.45 41.85 21.50
N ALA A 658 -25.62 40.84 21.25
CA ALA A 658 -25.60 40.14 19.97
C ALA A 658 -25.43 38.65 20.24
N GLY A 659 -26.50 37.88 20.05
CA GLY A 659 -26.41 36.42 19.96
C GLY A 659 -25.49 36.00 18.81
N PRO A 660 -24.99 34.75 18.80
CA PRO A 660 -24.09 34.28 17.74
C PRO A 660 -24.76 34.45 16.39
N ALA A 661 -24.09 35.18 15.48
CA ALA A 661 -24.59 35.45 14.14
C ALA A 661 -24.81 34.12 13.39
N PRO A 662 -26.01 33.86 12.85
CA PRO A 662 -26.20 32.69 11.99
C PRO A 662 -25.42 32.88 10.69
N LEU A 663 -24.75 31.80 10.25
CA LEU A 663 -24.08 31.70 8.96
C LEU A 663 -25.00 32.19 7.82
N PRO A 664 -24.50 32.95 6.82
CA PRO A 664 -25.30 33.34 5.68
C PRO A 664 -25.57 32.12 4.80
N CYS A 665 -26.73 31.49 4.98
CA CYS A 665 -27.22 30.42 4.12
C CYS A 665 -28.45 30.91 3.36
N LYS A 666 -28.23 31.59 2.23
CA LYS A 666 -29.22 31.75 1.16
C LYS A 666 -28.51 31.78 -0.19
N ALA A 667 -28.29 30.60 -0.76
CA ALA A 667 -28.31 30.40 -2.20
C ALA A 667 -29.43 29.39 -2.46
N GLU A 668 -30.43 29.78 -3.26
CA GLU A 668 -31.54 28.93 -3.65
C GLU A 668 -31.03 27.69 -4.42
N PRO A 669 -31.66 26.52 -4.25
CA PRO A 669 -31.30 25.33 -5.01
C PRO A 669 -31.69 25.52 -6.49
N PRO A 670 -30.82 25.17 -7.46
CA PRO A 670 -31.24 25.10 -8.85
C PRO A 670 -32.26 23.96 -9.01
N ALA A 671 -33.38 24.26 -9.69
CA ALA A 671 -34.43 23.31 -9.96
C ALA A 671 -33.91 22.11 -10.77
N LEU A 672 -34.19 20.90 -10.28
CA LEU A 672 -33.98 19.65 -11.01
C LEU A 672 -34.79 19.68 -12.32
N PRO A 673 -34.22 19.27 -13.47
CA PRO A 673 -35.00 19.09 -14.68
C PRO A 673 -35.97 17.92 -14.47
N GLN A 674 -37.26 18.22 -14.58
CA GLN A 674 -38.30 17.20 -14.65
C GLN A 674 -38.04 16.32 -15.89
N ALA A 675 -38.00 15.01 -15.67
CA ALA A 675 -38.10 14.03 -16.73
C ALA A 675 -39.42 14.25 -17.49
N ALA A 676 -39.31 14.52 -18.79
CA ALA A 676 -40.40 14.38 -19.74
C ALA A 676 -40.20 13.09 -20.51
N GLU A 677 -41.31 12.38 -20.72
CA GLU A 677 -41.50 11.13 -21.47
C GLU A 677 -40.80 11.05 -22.82
#